data_AF-A0AAE3H3P2-F1
#
_entry.id   AF-A0AAE3H3P2-F1
#
_cell.length_a   1.000
_cell.length_b   1.000
_cell.length_c   1.000
_cell.angle_alpha   90.00
_cell.angle_beta   90.00
_cell.angle_gamma   90.00
#
_symmetry.space_group_name_H-M   'P 1'
#
loop_
_entity.id
_entity.type
_entity.pdbx_description
1 polymer ?
#
loop_
_entity_poly.entity_id
_entity_poly.type
_entity_poly.pdbx_seq_one_letter_code
_entity_poly.pdbx_strand_id
1 'polypeptide(L)'
;MKNYIKHDEWRVVESGFHAEFNEITESLMSLGNGKMGQRGNFEERYSGKTLQGNYVAGVWFPDKTRVGWWKNGYPNYFAKVINSINWIGIDVEIDGEMVDLAKCEILEFYRELHMQHGHLMRFCKVRLQNGKEIRIESIRFCSITHDEIGHIEYEIIPVNFDGKIKITPYLDGNVQNRDSNYNEYFWDEISKSSASNRAFLHVKTKGNKFGVEQFDVATGMDLEICLAGQKQEISFEPVQSEKYVGLTFEIEAKAMQSVRVLKKVALHNSNNFFPDYLVSECTKSLDAVVGLKMQTLQRAAWKAKWENCDIKIEGDESAQQGIRFNIFHLLQTYTGQDARLNIGPKGFTGEKYGGVTYWDTEAYCIPFYLSAADHSVARNLLVYRHNHLQKAILNGQKLGFSKGAALYPMVTMNGEECHNEWEITFEEIHRNGAIAYAIHDYINYTGDESYLNEFGLEVLISISRFWSQRITWSQNLDKFVMLGVTGPNEYENNVNNNWYTNYIAVWTLKYTLEAIEKVKENAEDYVKVKSELHFQEKEETDRWKDIIEKMHFPYDQERQVFLQQDGFLDKELLSVDDIVQHRPINQNWSWDRILRSCFIKQADVLQGLYFFEDDFDMDTQRRNFDFYEPMTVHESSLSPCVHTILACKLDKIEKAYEMYVRTARLDLDDYNNDTEDGLHITSMAGTWMSVVKGFGGMRVKNTKLHLNPILPDNWQSLTFRIGLKDNLLEIGIGKEGVIIKNLSEKSVEISLFGSDITVAGQEEFVKCTVEN
;
A
#
# COMPACT_ATOMS: atom_id res chain seq x y z
N MET A 1 -18.96 0.15 -12.83
CA MET A 1 -18.95 0.94 -11.58
C MET A 1 -20.16 0.56 -10.74
N LYS A 2 -19.95 0.35 -9.45
CA LYS A 2 -20.99 -0.07 -8.49
C LYS A 2 -21.32 1.11 -7.57
N ASN A 3 -22.46 1.75 -7.79
CA ASN A 3 -22.84 2.99 -7.07
C ASN A 3 -23.80 2.70 -5.90
N TYR A 4 -23.31 2.02 -4.85
CA TYR A 4 -24.11 1.71 -3.66
C TYR A 4 -23.57 2.33 -2.36
N ILE A 5 -22.34 2.85 -2.41
CA ILE A 5 -21.73 3.64 -1.34
C ILE A 5 -22.18 5.10 -1.44
N LYS A 6 -22.62 5.68 -0.33
CA LYS A 6 -22.98 7.10 -0.29
C LYS A 6 -21.74 7.99 -0.22
N HIS A 7 -21.79 9.13 -0.91
CA HIS A 7 -20.80 10.18 -0.73
C HIS A 7 -20.96 10.81 0.66
N ASP A 8 -19.82 10.94 1.33
CA ASP A 8 -19.65 11.63 2.60
C ASP A 8 -18.17 11.95 2.76
N GLU A 9 -17.86 13.16 3.19
CA GLU A 9 -16.48 13.63 3.28
C GLU A 9 -15.56 12.80 4.20
N TRP A 10 -16.10 12.16 5.24
CA TRP A 10 -15.31 11.47 6.28
C TRP A 10 -15.68 10.01 6.46
N ARG A 11 -16.69 9.54 5.72
CA ARG A 11 -17.26 8.20 5.90
C ARG A 11 -17.42 7.47 4.58
N VAL A 12 -17.19 6.17 4.61
CA VAL A 12 -17.68 5.25 3.58
C VAL A 12 -18.94 4.61 4.13
N VAL A 13 -20.09 4.87 3.52
CA VAL A 13 -21.40 4.51 4.07
C VAL A 13 -22.13 3.54 3.16
N GLU A 14 -22.51 2.39 3.70
CA GLU A 14 -23.43 1.44 3.09
C GLU A 14 -24.79 1.54 3.80
N SER A 15 -25.84 1.85 3.04
CA SER A 15 -27.22 1.88 3.53
C SER A 15 -28.01 0.75 2.90
N GLY A 16 -28.65 -0.07 3.74
CA GLY A 16 -29.18 -1.37 3.33
C GLY A 16 -28.08 -2.41 3.15
N PHE A 17 -28.44 -3.69 3.22
CA PHE A 17 -27.48 -4.78 3.07
C PHE A 17 -27.48 -5.29 1.62
N HIS A 18 -26.32 -5.20 0.95
CA HIS A 18 -26.12 -5.65 -0.44
C HIS A 18 -25.28 -6.93 -0.44
N ALA A 19 -25.92 -8.08 -0.27
CA ALA A 19 -25.24 -9.37 -0.08
C ALA A 19 -24.33 -9.74 -1.27
N GLU A 20 -24.70 -9.35 -2.48
CA GLU A 20 -23.94 -9.54 -3.72
C GLU A 20 -22.62 -8.75 -3.75
N PHE A 21 -22.50 -7.67 -2.97
CA PHE A 21 -21.31 -6.82 -2.89
C PHE A 21 -20.56 -6.98 -1.57
N ASN A 22 -20.93 -7.95 -0.73
CA ASN A 22 -20.39 -8.04 0.62
C ASN A 22 -18.85 -8.13 0.65
N GLU A 23 -18.22 -8.90 -0.25
CA GLU A 23 -16.74 -8.97 -0.32
C GLU A 23 -16.08 -7.65 -0.72
N ILE A 24 -16.76 -6.83 -1.53
CA ILE A 24 -16.30 -5.50 -1.90
C ILE A 24 -16.38 -4.60 -0.67
N THR A 25 -17.53 -4.59 0.01
CA THR A 25 -17.69 -3.76 1.22
C THR A 25 -16.75 -4.19 2.33
N GLU A 26 -16.48 -5.48 2.47
CA GLU A 26 -15.43 -6.00 3.38
C GLU A 26 -14.05 -5.42 3.06
N SER A 27 -13.68 -5.31 1.79
CA SER A 27 -12.44 -4.62 1.39
C SER A 27 -12.49 -3.15 1.77
N LEU A 28 -13.53 -2.42 1.34
CA LEU A 28 -13.69 -0.97 1.56
C LEU A 28 -13.62 -0.61 3.04
N MET A 29 -14.21 -1.43 3.89
CA MET A 29 -14.33 -1.19 5.33
C MET A 29 -13.27 -1.94 6.15
N SER A 30 -12.12 -2.25 5.53
CA SER A 30 -10.97 -2.83 6.22
C SER A 30 -10.38 -1.84 7.25
N LEU A 31 -9.86 -2.39 8.34
CA LEU A 31 -9.19 -1.65 9.41
C LEU A 31 -7.75 -2.13 9.55
N GLY A 32 -6.85 -1.25 9.98
CA GLY A 32 -5.45 -1.58 10.25
C GLY A 32 -4.73 -0.51 11.07
N ASN A 33 -3.55 -0.85 11.57
CA ASN A 33 -2.73 0.05 12.40
C ASN A 33 -1.22 -0.11 12.18
N GLY A 34 -0.81 -0.68 11.04
CA GLY A 34 0.59 -0.99 10.70
C GLY A 34 1.13 -2.29 11.28
N LYS A 35 0.51 -2.83 12.34
CA LYS A 35 0.92 -4.08 12.99
C LYS A 35 -0.01 -5.25 12.69
N MET A 36 -1.29 -4.96 12.54
CA MET A 36 -2.30 -5.90 12.10
C MET A 36 -3.36 -5.20 11.26
N GLY A 37 -4.10 -5.97 10.48
CA GLY A 37 -5.30 -5.49 9.82
C GLY A 37 -6.35 -6.57 9.63
N GLN A 38 -7.55 -6.11 9.32
CA GLN A 38 -8.76 -6.92 9.35
C GLN A 38 -9.73 -6.39 8.30
N ARG A 39 -10.24 -7.29 7.44
CA ARG A 39 -11.33 -6.97 6.52
C ARG A 39 -12.61 -6.60 7.27
N GLY A 40 -13.51 -5.87 6.62
CA GLY A 40 -14.81 -5.45 7.12
C GLY A 40 -15.85 -6.57 7.34
N ASN A 41 -15.41 -7.79 7.67
CA ASN A 41 -16.25 -8.97 7.96
C ASN A 41 -17.16 -8.73 9.17
N PHE A 42 -18.28 -9.44 9.27
CA PHE A 42 -19.13 -9.39 10.48
C PHE A 42 -18.48 -10.10 11.67
N GLU A 43 -18.79 -9.64 12.88
CA GLU A 43 -18.34 -10.28 14.13
C GLU A 43 -19.04 -11.62 14.33
N GLU A 44 -20.35 -11.65 14.07
CA GLU A 44 -21.19 -12.83 14.09
C GLU A 44 -21.07 -13.67 12.83
N ARG A 45 -21.62 -14.88 12.92
CA ARG A 45 -21.64 -15.82 11.81
C ARG A 45 -22.29 -15.22 10.58
N TYR A 46 -21.66 -15.43 9.43
CA TYR A 46 -22.22 -15.11 8.13
C TYR A 46 -21.92 -16.24 7.15
N SER A 47 -22.97 -16.89 6.64
CA SER A 47 -22.82 -18.02 5.70
C SER A 47 -22.89 -17.65 4.22
N GLY A 48 -23.05 -16.36 3.90
CA GLY A 48 -23.05 -15.84 2.52
C GLY A 48 -21.64 -15.70 1.93
N LYS A 49 -21.54 -15.06 0.75
CA LYS A 49 -20.25 -14.82 0.07
C LYS A 49 -19.40 -13.83 0.89
N THR A 50 -18.23 -14.28 1.34
CA THR A 50 -17.32 -13.52 2.21
C THR A 50 -15.86 -13.95 1.99
N LEU A 51 -14.93 -13.02 2.17
CA LEU A 51 -13.51 -13.30 2.34
C LEU A 51 -13.13 -12.95 3.77
N GLN A 52 -13.01 -13.96 4.64
CA GLN A 52 -12.49 -13.75 5.98
C GLN A 52 -10.99 -13.48 5.93
N GLY A 53 -10.55 -12.32 6.42
CA GLY A 53 -9.13 -11.94 6.35
C GLY A 53 -8.68 -11.14 7.55
N ASN A 54 -7.81 -11.75 8.36
CA ASN A 54 -7.06 -11.16 9.47
C ASN A 54 -5.58 -11.26 9.12
N TYR A 55 -4.80 -10.20 9.21
CA TYR A 55 -3.40 -10.21 8.79
C TYR A 55 -2.51 -9.61 9.87
N VAL A 56 -1.34 -10.21 10.07
CA VAL A 56 -0.33 -9.74 11.02
C VAL A 56 0.91 -9.33 10.23
N ALA A 57 1.39 -8.12 10.47
CA ALA A 57 2.51 -7.58 9.72
C ALA A 57 3.79 -8.41 9.96
N GLY A 58 4.49 -8.73 8.86
CA GLY A 58 5.72 -9.51 8.89
C GLY A 58 5.52 -11.01 9.17
N VAL A 59 4.28 -11.50 9.22
CA VAL A 59 3.97 -12.93 9.40
C VAL A 59 3.51 -13.51 8.07
N TRP A 60 4.30 -14.42 7.52
CA TRP A 60 4.10 -14.93 6.16
C TRP A 60 4.46 -16.42 6.05
N PHE A 61 4.10 -17.03 4.92
CA PHE A 61 4.41 -18.43 4.62
C PHE A 61 5.06 -18.57 3.24
N PRO A 62 6.11 -19.39 3.09
CA PRO A 62 6.73 -19.70 1.82
C PRO A 62 5.93 -20.77 1.07
N ASP A 63 4.86 -20.37 0.39
CA ASP A 63 4.03 -21.31 -0.36
C ASP A 63 4.78 -21.82 -1.60
N LYS A 64 4.83 -23.13 -1.81
CA LYS A 64 5.70 -23.73 -2.83
C LYS A 64 5.34 -23.19 -4.22
N THR A 65 6.34 -22.83 -5.02
CA THR A 65 6.13 -22.30 -6.37
C THR A 65 5.34 -23.27 -7.24
N ARG A 66 4.29 -22.75 -7.87
CA ARG A 66 3.47 -23.45 -8.85
C ARG A 66 3.65 -22.79 -10.21
N VAL A 67 4.17 -23.55 -11.18
CA VAL A 67 4.36 -23.10 -12.56
C VAL A 67 3.99 -24.23 -13.52
N GLY A 68 3.61 -23.89 -14.75
CA GLY A 68 3.42 -24.89 -15.81
C GLY A 68 4.75 -25.52 -16.22
N TRP A 69 5.79 -24.70 -16.42
CA TRP A 69 7.11 -25.13 -16.86
C TRP A 69 8.20 -24.40 -16.07
N TRP A 70 9.11 -25.16 -15.47
CA TRP A 70 10.21 -24.58 -14.69
C TRP A 70 11.26 -23.90 -15.59
N LYS A 71 11.78 -22.76 -15.14
CA LYS A 71 12.93 -22.07 -15.73
C LYS A 71 14.04 -21.97 -14.69
N ASN A 72 15.29 -22.20 -15.10
CA ASN A 72 16.43 -22.00 -14.22
C ASN A 72 16.46 -20.55 -13.76
N GLY A 73 16.58 -20.33 -12.45
CA GLY A 73 16.48 -19.01 -11.83
C GLY A 73 15.15 -18.76 -11.11
N TYR A 74 14.10 -19.55 -11.36
CA TYR A 74 12.84 -19.39 -10.64
C TYR A 74 12.99 -19.60 -9.12
N PRO A 75 12.21 -18.87 -8.32
CA PRO A 75 12.20 -19.04 -6.88
C PRO A 75 11.51 -20.32 -6.47
N ASN A 76 11.90 -20.87 -5.32
CA ASN A 76 11.37 -22.13 -4.80
C ASN A 76 9.98 -21.99 -4.17
N TYR A 77 9.62 -20.77 -3.76
CA TYR A 77 8.36 -20.43 -3.12
C TYR A 77 7.88 -19.04 -3.54
N PHE A 78 6.59 -18.78 -3.36
CA PHE A 78 5.97 -17.48 -3.38
C PHE A 78 5.62 -17.11 -1.93
N ALA A 79 6.22 -16.05 -1.38
CA ALA A 79 5.91 -15.59 -0.03
C ALA A 79 4.51 -14.97 0.04
N LYS A 80 3.74 -15.26 1.09
CA LYS A 80 2.41 -14.69 1.31
C LYS A 80 2.18 -14.34 2.75
N VAL A 81 1.70 -13.12 3.04
CA VAL A 81 1.05 -12.82 4.32
C VAL A 81 -0.17 -13.72 4.42
N ILE A 82 -0.24 -14.49 5.50
CA ILE A 82 -1.28 -15.50 5.68
C ILE A 82 -2.40 -14.96 6.55
N ASN A 83 -3.61 -15.47 6.30
CA ASN A 83 -4.76 -15.23 7.16
C ASN A 83 -4.42 -15.74 8.56
N SER A 84 -4.57 -14.89 9.57
CA SER A 84 -4.22 -15.16 10.97
C SER A 84 -5.47 -15.46 11.80
N ILE A 85 -5.29 -15.59 13.11
CA ILE A 85 -6.37 -15.89 14.06
C ILE A 85 -7.52 -14.88 13.86
N ASN A 86 -8.72 -15.40 13.57
CA ASN A 86 -9.95 -14.63 13.60
C ASN A 86 -10.24 -14.18 15.02
N TRP A 87 -9.95 -12.92 15.28
CA TRP A 87 -10.09 -12.32 16.61
C TRP A 87 -11.41 -11.58 16.81
N ILE A 88 -12.18 -11.32 15.75
CA ILE A 88 -13.43 -10.56 15.86
C ILE A 88 -14.64 -11.42 16.21
N GLY A 89 -14.52 -12.74 16.12
CA GLY A 89 -15.63 -13.68 16.25
C GLY A 89 -16.48 -13.56 17.52
N ILE A 90 -17.80 -13.42 17.34
CA ILE A 90 -18.84 -13.42 18.39
C ILE A 90 -20.07 -14.17 17.88
N ASP A 91 -20.21 -15.44 18.26
CA ASP A 91 -21.41 -16.20 17.95
C ASP A 91 -22.58 -15.80 18.86
N VAL A 92 -23.77 -15.63 18.30
CA VAL A 92 -25.00 -15.29 19.01
C VAL A 92 -26.07 -16.32 18.67
N GLU A 93 -26.68 -16.91 19.70
CA GLU A 93 -27.73 -17.93 19.60
C GLU A 93 -28.94 -17.50 20.44
N ILE A 94 -30.14 -17.59 19.86
CA ILE A 94 -31.41 -17.20 20.49
C ILE A 94 -32.41 -18.34 20.30
N ASP A 95 -32.85 -18.96 21.40
CA ASP A 95 -33.70 -20.16 21.39
C ASP A 95 -33.19 -21.28 20.46
N GLY A 96 -31.87 -21.51 20.45
CA GLY A 96 -31.24 -22.53 19.61
C GLY A 96 -31.03 -22.13 18.14
N GLU A 97 -31.44 -20.93 17.73
CA GLU A 97 -31.19 -20.40 16.39
C GLU A 97 -29.97 -19.45 16.40
N MET A 98 -28.99 -19.75 15.54
CA MET A 98 -27.82 -18.90 15.32
C MET A 98 -28.18 -17.66 14.52
N VAL A 99 -27.73 -16.48 14.98
CA VAL A 99 -27.80 -15.25 14.20
C VAL A 99 -26.84 -15.36 13.01
N ASP A 100 -27.40 -15.27 11.81
CA ASP A 100 -26.69 -15.34 10.54
C ASP A 100 -27.39 -14.44 9.53
N LEU A 101 -26.79 -13.29 9.22
CA LEU A 101 -27.41 -12.27 8.34
C LEU A 101 -27.73 -12.80 6.93
N ALA A 102 -27.07 -13.89 6.49
CA ALA A 102 -27.40 -14.53 5.22
C ALA A 102 -28.75 -15.30 5.25
N LYS A 103 -29.28 -15.58 6.45
CA LYS A 103 -30.50 -16.36 6.69
C LYS A 103 -31.63 -15.55 7.35
N CYS A 104 -31.29 -14.45 8.01
CA CYS A 104 -32.27 -13.56 8.63
C CYS A 104 -32.97 -12.69 7.58
N GLU A 105 -34.19 -12.24 7.90
CA GLU A 105 -34.83 -11.14 7.20
C GLU A 105 -34.22 -9.82 7.71
N ILE A 106 -33.59 -9.05 6.82
CA ILE A 106 -33.00 -7.75 7.14
C ILE A 106 -34.10 -6.69 7.14
N LEU A 107 -34.41 -6.14 8.32
CA LEU A 107 -35.42 -5.08 8.49
C LEU A 107 -34.80 -3.70 8.35
N GLU A 108 -33.58 -3.52 8.83
CA GLU A 108 -32.80 -2.29 8.73
C GLU A 108 -31.31 -2.64 8.75
N PHE A 109 -30.50 -1.94 7.98
CA PHE A 109 -29.05 -2.15 7.95
C PHE A 109 -28.32 -0.87 7.60
N TYR A 110 -27.24 -0.62 8.34
CA TYR A 110 -26.32 0.49 8.14
C TYR A 110 -24.91 0.06 8.53
N ARG A 111 -23.92 0.40 7.72
CA ARG A 111 -22.50 0.17 8.02
C ARG A 111 -21.69 1.38 7.57
N GLU A 112 -20.79 1.86 8.42
CA GLU A 112 -19.88 2.96 8.09
C GLU A 112 -18.44 2.69 8.51
N LEU A 113 -17.49 3.01 7.63
CA LEU A 113 -16.10 3.23 8.00
C LEU A 113 -15.92 4.73 8.26
N HIS A 114 -15.66 5.11 9.51
CA HIS A 114 -15.47 6.50 9.90
C HIS A 114 -13.98 6.86 9.89
N MET A 115 -13.49 7.45 8.79
CA MET A 115 -12.06 7.68 8.54
C MET A 115 -11.45 8.71 9.50
N GLN A 116 -12.22 9.73 9.90
CA GLN A 116 -11.76 10.74 10.86
C GLN A 116 -11.48 10.16 12.25
N HIS A 117 -12.23 9.13 12.64
CA HIS A 117 -12.18 8.52 13.97
C HIS A 117 -11.51 7.13 13.96
N GLY A 118 -11.24 6.59 12.78
CA GLY A 118 -10.63 5.28 12.54
C GLY A 118 -11.34 4.12 13.22
N HIS A 119 -12.64 3.98 12.97
CA HIS A 119 -13.42 2.82 13.41
C HIS A 119 -14.45 2.41 12.34
N LEU A 120 -14.85 1.14 12.41
CA LEU A 120 -15.98 0.59 11.69
C LEU A 120 -17.17 0.54 12.65
N MET A 121 -18.29 1.12 12.25
CA MET A 121 -19.56 1.04 12.96
C MET A 121 -20.59 0.29 12.11
N ARG A 122 -21.41 -0.52 12.76
CA ARG A 122 -22.54 -1.19 12.11
C ARG A 122 -23.77 -1.15 12.99
N PHE A 123 -24.91 -1.05 12.33
CA PHE A 123 -26.22 -1.20 12.91
C PHE A 123 -27.03 -2.15 12.03
N CYS A 124 -27.71 -3.13 12.61
CA CYS A 124 -28.75 -3.87 11.89
C CYS A 124 -29.92 -4.24 12.79
N LYS A 125 -31.11 -4.25 12.20
CA LYS A 125 -32.31 -4.85 12.78
C LYS A 125 -32.70 -6.04 11.92
N VAL A 126 -32.81 -7.21 12.52
CA VAL A 126 -33.06 -8.46 11.80
C VAL A 126 -34.15 -9.27 12.47
N ARG A 127 -34.89 -10.03 11.67
CA ARG A 127 -35.84 -11.06 12.14
C ARG A 127 -35.25 -12.44 11.85
N LEU A 128 -35.14 -13.25 12.89
CA LEU A 128 -34.75 -14.65 12.84
C LEU A 128 -35.90 -15.52 12.30
N GLN A 129 -35.60 -16.75 11.87
CA GLN A 129 -36.58 -17.68 11.33
C GLN A 129 -37.65 -18.09 12.36
N ASN A 130 -37.28 -18.10 13.65
CA ASN A 130 -38.21 -18.29 14.76
C ASN A 130 -39.12 -17.07 15.04
N GLY A 131 -39.01 -15.98 14.25
CA GLY A 131 -39.84 -14.78 14.35
C GLY A 131 -39.37 -13.76 15.40
N LYS A 132 -38.29 -14.04 16.13
CA LYS A 132 -37.68 -13.10 17.06
C LYS A 132 -36.94 -12.01 16.31
N GLU A 133 -37.10 -10.78 16.77
CA GLU A 133 -36.41 -9.62 16.24
C GLU A 133 -35.32 -9.16 17.20
N ILE A 134 -34.14 -8.89 16.66
CA ILE A 134 -33.04 -8.28 17.40
C ILE A 134 -32.51 -7.06 16.66
N ARG A 135 -31.86 -6.19 17.43
CA ARG A 135 -31.04 -5.11 16.93
C ARG A 135 -29.60 -5.35 17.38
N ILE A 136 -28.66 -5.20 16.46
CA ILE A 136 -27.22 -5.30 16.71
C ILE A 136 -26.61 -3.94 16.41
N GLU A 137 -25.79 -3.46 17.34
CA GLU A 137 -24.95 -2.28 17.18
C GLU A 137 -23.51 -2.68 17.48
N SER A 138 -22.58 -2.41 16.55
CA SER A 138 -21.16 -2.68 16.78
C SER A 138 -20.27 -1.50 16.43
N ILE A 139 -19.23 -1.29 17.22
CA ILE A 139 -18.11 -0.38 16.93
C ILE A 139 -16.82 -1.16 17.14
N ARG A 140 -15.94 -1.17 16.15
CA ARG A 140 -14.61 -1.78 16.28
C ARG A 140 -13.49 -1.00 15.63
N PHE A 141 -12.27 -1.22 16.10
CA PHE A 141 -11.06 -0.66 15.52
C PHE A 141 -9.80 -1.44 15.93
N CYS A 142 -8.78 -1.37 15.08
CA CYS A 142 -7.39 -1.65 15.45
C CYS A 142 -6.82 -0.37 16.09
N SER A 143 -6.37 -0.45 17.34
CA SER A 143 -5.89 0.72 18.08
C SER A 143 -4.60 1.26 17.47
N ILE A 144 -4.53 2.57 17.22
CA ILE A 144 -3.30 3.24 16.79
C ILE A 144 -2.50 3.84 17.96
N THR A 145 -2.97 3.62 19.20
CA THR A 145 -2.30 4.08 20.44
C THR A 145 -1.64 2.95 21.22
N HIS A 146 -2.14 1.72 21.01
CA HIS A 146 -1.65 0.46 21.56
C HIS A 146 -1.75 -0.51 20.38
N ASP A 147 -0.70 -0.57 19.57
CA ASP A 147 -0.75 -1.15 18.23
C ASP A 147 -1.00 -2.67 18.22
N GLU A 148 -0.87 -3.33 19.36
CA GLU A 148 -1.21 -4.72 19.58
C GLU A 148 -2.68 -4.96 19.93
N ILE A 149 -3.48 -3.90 20.15
CA ILE A 149 -4.84 -3.99 20.69
C ILE A 149 -5.92 -3.85 19.61
N GLY A 150 -6.81 -4.84 19.55
CA GLY A 150 -8.11 -4.78 18.89
C GLY A 150 -9.21 -4.47 19.90
N HIS A 151 -10.19 -3.64 19.53
CA HIS A 151 -11.31 -3.26 20.40
C HIS A 151 -12.63 -3.45 19.68
N ILE A 152 -13.59 -4.09 20.34
CA ILE A 152 -14.95 -4.31 19.83
C ILE A 152 -15.94 -4.02 20.94
N GLU A 153 -16.91 -3.16 20.65
CA GLU A 153 -18.16 -3.04 21.40
C GLU A 153 -19.26 -3.63 20.53
N TYR A 154 -19.91 -4.69 21.02
CA TYR A 154 -20.96 -5.41 20.31
C TYR A 154 -22.20 -5.52 21.18
N GLU A 155 -23.28 -4.86 20.79
CA GLU A 155 -24.50 -4.70 21.57
C GLU A 155 -25.68 -5.38 20.86
N ILE A 156 -26.39 -6.24 21.60
CA ILE A 156 -27.56 -6.98 21.13
C ILE A 156 -28.77 -6.53 21.94
N ILE A 157 -29.87 -6.20 21.26
CA ILE A 157 -31.10 -5.74 21.89
C ILE A 157 -32.26 -6.59 21.37
N PRO A 158 -32.87 -7.45 22.21
CA PRO A 158 -34.14 -8.10 21.90
C PRO A 158 -35.21 -7.05 21.62
N VAL A 159 -35.98 -7.18 20.54
CA VAL A 159 -36.98 -6.17 20.17
C VAL A 159 -38.38 -6.58 20.59
N ASN A 160 -38.76 -7.85 20.33
CA ASN A 160 -40.12 -8.34 20.48
C ASN A 160 -40.25 -9.54 21.43
N PHE A 161 -39.20 -9.86 22.20
CA PHE A 161 -39.19 -11.00 23.10
C PHE A 161 -38.40 -10.72 24.37
N ASP A 162 -38.78 -11.44 25.42
CA ASP A 162 -37.97 -11.66 26.62
C ASP A 162 -37.35 -13.05 26.49
N GLY A 163 -36.10 -13.22 26.94
CA GLY A 163 -35.53 -14.55 27.07
C GLY A 163 -34.00 -14.59 27.11
N LYS A 164 -33.52 -15.82 27.04
CA LYS A 164 -32.11 -16.17 27.15
C LYS A 164 -31.39 -15.94 25.82
N ILE A 165 -30.30 -15.18 25.86
CA ILE A 165 -29.38 -15.01 24.74
C ILE A 165 -28.09 -15.71 25.12
N LYS A 166 -27.64 -16.63 24.27
CA LYS A 166 -26.35 -17.32 24.41
C LYS A 166 -25.33 -16.67 23.49
N ILE A 167 -24.20 -16.27 24.05
CA ILE A 167 -23.16 -15.53 23.32
C ILE A 167 -21.82 -16.23 23.54
N THR A 168 -21.06 -16.41 22.46
CA THR A 168 -19.74 -17.03 22.48
C THR A 168 -18.74 -16.17 21.71
N PRO A 169 -18.04 -15.23 22.36
CA PRO A 169 -16.85 -14.62 21.79
C PRO A 169 -15.73 -15.65 21.69
N TYR A 170 -14.99 -15.65 20.58
CA TYR A 170 -13.97 -16.66 20.32
C TYR A 170 -12.73 -16.13 19.58
N LEU A 171 -11.68 -16.93 19.62
CA LEU A 171 -10.48 -16.85 18.79
C LEU A 171 -10.41 -18.12 17.95
N ASP A 172 -10.27 -17.97 16.64
CA ASP A 172 -10.23 -19.09 15.70
C ASP A 172 -9.01 -19.00 14.76
N GLY A 173 -8.04 -19.88 14.96
CA GLY A 173 -6.87 -20.06 14.10
C GLY A 173 -7.05 -21.16 13.05
N ASN A 174 -8.22 -21.80 12.96
CA ASN A 174 -8.54 -22.77 11.91
C ASN A 174 -8.97 -22.06 10.61
N VAL A 175 -8.13 -21.14 10.15
CA VAL A 175 -8.36 -20.28 9.00
C VAL A 175 -7.64 -20.79 7.75
N GLN A 176 -8.16 -20.42 6.59
CA GLN A 176 -7.59 -20.76 5.29
C GLN A 176 -7.32 -19.50 4.47
N ASN A 177 -6.26 -19.54 3.67
CA ASN A 177 -6.02 -18.60 2.58
C ASN A 177 -6.73 -19.10 1.31
N ARG A 178 -7.60 -18.28 0.73
CA ARG A 178 -8.23 -18.49 -0.58
C ARG A 178 -7.21 -18.72 -1.68
N ASP A 179 -6.08 -18.02 -1.62
CA ASP A 179 -5.05 -18.02 -2.66
C ASP A 179 -3.96 -19.10 -2.48
N SER A 180 -4.12 -20.03 -1.53
CA SER A 180 -3.16 -21.12 -1.30
C SER A 180 -2.93 -21.95 -2.58
N ASN A 181 -1.67 -22.15 -2.98
CA ASN A 181 -1.31 -22.85 -4.21
C ASN A 181 -1.78 -24.30 -4.23
N TYR A 182 -1.92 -24.91 -3.05
CA TYR A 182 -2.23 -26.32 -2.84
C TYR A 182 -3.42 -26.56 -1.89
N ASN A 183 -4.24 -25.54 -1.61
CA ASN A 183 -5.38 -25.60 -0.67
C ASN A 183 -4.99 -26.10 0.74
N GLU A 184 -3.81 -25.71 1.22
CA GLU A 184 -3.29 -26.10 2.52
C GLU A 184 -3.60 -25.05 3.60
N TYR A 185 -3.83 -25.51 4.82
CA TYR A 185 -3.82 -24.67 6.02
C TYR A 185 -2.39 -24.40 6.46
N PHE A 186 -2.09 -23.19 6.95
CA PHE A 186 -0.71 -22.77 7.25
C PHE A 186 -0.34 -22.80 8.74
N TRP A 187 -1.29 -23.06 9.63
CA TRP A 187 -1.09 -23.01 11.09
C TRP A 187 -1.10 -24.40 11.74
N ASP A 188 -0.20 -24.60 12.70
CA ASP A 188 -0.23 -25.66 13.72
C ASP A 188 -0.59 -25.03 15.09
N GLU A 189 -1.37 -25.74 15.91
CA GLU A 189 -1.66 -25.28 17.28
C GLU A 189 -0.44 -25.52 18.19
N ILE A 190 -0.04 -24.50 18.95
CA ILE A 190 0.96 -24.62 20.01
C ILE A 190 0.30 -24.75 21.37
N SER A 191 -0.61 -23.84 21.69
CA SER A 191 -1.39 -23.91 22.93
C SER A 191 -2.70 -23.13 22.83
N LYS A 192 -3.65 -23.51 23.67
CA LYS A 192 -4.86 -22.75 23.96
C LYS A 192 -5.17 -22.79 25.44
N SER A 193 -5.69 -21.71 25.99
CA SER A 193 -6.06 -21.64 27.40
C SER A 193 -7.20 -20.65 27.61
N SER A 194 -7.89 -20.81 28.74
CA SER A 194 -8.99 -19.93 29.14
C SER A 194 -9.03 -19.86 30.66
N ALA A 195 -9.26 -18.67 31.19
CA ALA A 195 -9.42 -18.43 32.62
C ALA A 195 -10.32 -17.20 32.86
N SER A 196 -11.34 -17.37 33.69
CA SER A 196 -12.31 -16.31 34.02
C SER A 196 -12.93 -15.69 32.75
N ASN A 197 -12.65 -14.42 32.48
CA ASN A 197 -13.14 -13.65 31.33
C ASN A 197 -12.12 -13.56 30.19
N ARG A 198 -11.03 -14.35 30.22
CA ARG A 198 -9.97 -14.34 29.22
C ARG A 198 -9.75 -15.69 28.55
N ALA A 199 -9.33 -15.63 27.29
CA ALA A 199 -8.86 -16.80 26.55
C ALA A 199 -7.68 -16.44 25.64
N PHE A 200 -6.83 -17.43 25.36
CA PHE A 200 -5.62 -17.27 24.58
C PHE A 200 -5.47 -18.41 23.59
N LEU A 201 -5.04 -18.07 22.38
CA LEU A 201 -4.68 -19.00 21.32
C LEU A 201 -3.29 -18.68 20.82
N HIS A 202 -2.43 -19.70 20.75
CA HIS A 202 -1.07 -19.62 20.23
C HIS A 202 -0.91 -20.63 19.10
N VAL A 203 -0.60 -20.12 17.91
CA VAL A 203 -0.38 -20.90 16.69
C VAL A 203 1.01 -20.63 16.13
N LYS A 204 1.50 -21.58 15.34
CA LYS A 204 2.79 -21.46 14.64
C LYS A 204 2.63 -21.83 13.18
N THR A 205 3.28 -21.11 12.28
CA THR A 205 3.27 -21.48 10.86
C THR A 205 3.88 -22.85 10.67
N LYS A 206 3.36 -23.67 9.76
CA LYS A 206 3.87 -25.03 9.49
C LYS A 206 5.37 -25.04 9.10
N GLY A 207 6.01 -26.18 9.36
CA GLY A 207 7.38 -26.41 8.89
C GLY A 207 7.44 -26.40 7.36
N ASN A 208 8.49 -25.81 6.79
CA ASN A 208 8.72 -25.75 5.34
C ASN A 208 10.08 -26.36 4.97
N LYS A 209 10.23 -26.75 3.71
CA LYS A 209 11.46 -27.40 3.19
C LYS A 209 12.49 -26.38 2.66
N PHE A 210 12.20 -25.09 2.75
CA PHE A 210 12.98 -24.01 2.15
C PHE A 210 13.95 -23.36 3.14
N GLY A 211 13.90 -23.75 4.42
CA GLY A 211 14.74 -23.17 5.47
C GLY A 211 14.33 -21.74 5.85
N VAL A 212 13.12 -21.33 5.46
CA VAL A 212 12.49 -20.09 5.92
C VAL A 212 12.03 -20.28 7.36
N GLU A 213 12.22 -19.27 8.21
CA GLU A 213 11.80 -19.33 9.61
C GLU A 213 10.29 -19.52 9.76
N GLN A 214 9.90 -20.12 10.88
CA GLN A 214 8.49 -20.25 11.25
C GLN A 214 8.11 -19.08 12.16
N PHE A 215 6.89 -18.58 12.01
CA PHE A 215 6.35 -17.51 12.83
C PHE A 215 5.36 -18.05 13.86
N ASP A 216 5.54 -17.65 15.11
CA ASP A 216 4.60 -17.92 16.20
C ASP A 216 3.71 -16.68 16.40
N VAL A 217 2.41 -16.88 16.55
CA VAL A 217 1.42 -15.81 16.81
C VAL A 217 0.56 -16.21 17.99
N ALA A 218 0.54 -15.36 19.02
CA ALA A 218 -0.39 -15.47 20.13
C ALA A 218 -1.42 -14.35 20.08
N THR A 219 -2.66 -14.71 20.35
CA THR A 219 -3.77 -13.77 20.50
C THR A 219 -4.47 -14.06 21.82
N GLY A 220 -4.67 -13.03 22.63
CA GLY A 220 -5.46 -13.09 23.86
C GLY A 220 -6.70 -12.22 23.75
N MET A 221 -7.82 -12.65 24.32
CA MET A 221 -9.03 -11.83 24.46
C MET A 221 -9.40 -11.62 25.94
N ASP A 222 -9.98 -10.46 26.24
CA ASP A 222 -10.57 -10.07 27.53
C ASP A 222 -12.00 -9.57 27.31
N LEU A 223 -12.93 -10.07 28.12
CA LEU A 223 -14.36 -9.82 27.97
C LEU A 223 -14.92 -9.04 29.16
N GLU A 224 -15.76 -8.05 28.86
CA GLU A 224 -16.63 -7.38 29.84
C GLU A 224 -18.06 -7.37 29.31
N ILE A 225 -19.01 -7.82 30.14
CA ILE A 225 -20.43 -7.93 29.77
C ILE A 225 -21.22 -6.86 30.52
N CYS A 226 -22.10 -6.16 29.81
CA CYS A 226 -23.03 -5.20 30.38
C CYS A 226 -24.47 -5.57 30.01
N LEU A 227 -25.39 -5.48 30.98
CA LEU A 227 -26.84 -5.59 30.77
C LEU A 227 -27.47 -4.25 31.15
N ALA A 228 -28.25 -3.67 30.24
CA ALA A 228 -28.86 -2.34 30.41
C ALA A 228 -27.86 -1.26 30.90
N GLY A 229 -26.66 -1.27 30.33
CA GLY A 229 -25.57 -0.34 30.65
C GLY A 229 -24.82 -0.63 31.96
N GLN A 230 -25.18 -1.68 32.71
CA GLN A 230 -24.52 -2.05 33.96
C GLN A 230 -23.65 -3.29 33.78
N LYS A 231 -22.39 -3.22 34.23
CA LYS A 231 -21.46 -4.35 34.21
C LYS A 231 -22.01 -5.52 35.00
N GLN A 232 -21.90 -6.71 34.44
CA GLN A 232 -22.36 -7.97 35.03
C GLN A 232 -21.17 -8.86 35.40
N GLU A 233 -21.29 -9.59 36.50
CA GLU A 233 -20.40 -10.69 36.84
C GLU A 233 -20.92 -11.97 36.20
N ILE A 234 -20.25 -12.41 35.15
CA ILE A 234 -20.64 -13.59 34.35
C ILE A 234 -19.66 -14.73 34.61
N SER A 235 -20.21 -15.92 34.80
CA SER A 235 -19.43 -17.16 34.73
C SER A 235 -19.41 -17.62 33.28
N PHE A 236 -18.21 -17.87 32.75
CA PHE A 236 -18.01 -18.31 31.38
C PHE A 236 -17.70 -19.80 31.33
N GLU A 237 -18.30 -20.49 30.36
CA GLU A 237 -17.98 -21.87 30.02
C GLU A 237 -17.01 -21.89 28.84
N PRO A 238 -15.82 -22.52 28.98
CA PRO A 238 -14.87 -22.57 27.88
C PRO A 238 -15.35 -23.53 26.79
N VAL A 239 -15.27 -23.09 25.53
CA VAL A 239 -15.52 -23.92 24.34
C VAL A 239 -14.20 -24.04 23.58
N GLN A 240 -13.73 -25.27 23.36
CA GLN A 240 -12.43 -25.52 22.77
C GLN A 240 -12.48 -26.63 21.73
N SER A 241 -11.79 -26.42 20.62
CA SER A 241 -11.46 -27.45 19.62
C SER A 241 -10.07 -27.18 19.05
N GLU A 242 -9.62 -27.94 18.06
CA GLU A 242 -8.33 -27.67 17.40
C GLU A 242 -8.32 -26.23 16.83
N LYS A 243 -7.29 -25.46 17.20
CA LYS A 243 -7.03 -24.06 16.87
C LYS A 243 -8.16 -23.09 17.25
N TYR A 244 -9.03 -23.48 18.18
CA TYR A 244 -10.19 -22.67 18.57
C TYR A 244 -10.31 -22.59 20.09
N VAL A 245 -10.58 -21.39 20.59
CA VAL A 245 -10.95 -21.16 21.99
C VAL A 245 -12.01 -20.05 22.09
N GLY A 246 -13.09 -20.34 22.79
CA GLY A 246 -14.18 -19.41 23.08
C GLY A 246 -14.61 -19.44 24.53
N LEU A 247 -15.37 -18.42 24.92
CA LEU A 247 -15.98 -18.30 26.24
C LEU A 247 -17.48 -18.10 26.06
N THR A 248 -18.27 -19.14 26.31
CA THR A 248 -19.73 -19.08 26.22
C THR A 248 -20.34 -18.60 27.52
N PHE A 249 -21.37 -17.78 27.41
CA PHE A 249 -22.25 -17.46 28.53
C PHE A 249 -23.67 -17.27 28.04
N GLU A 250 -24.60 -17.31 28.98
CA GLU A 250 -26.00 -17.04 28.71
C GLU A 250 -26.53 -15.95 29.64
N ILE A 251 -27.38 -15.09 29.11
CA ILE A 251 -27.95 -13.97 29.86
C ILE A 251 -29.42 -13.80 29.52
N GLU A 252 -30.24 -13.62 30.56
CA GLU A 252 -31.66 -13.28 30.41
C GLU A 252 -31.78 -11.78 30.14
N ALA A 253 -32.42 -11.43 29.02
CA ALA A 253 -32.67 -10.04 28.66
C ALA A 253 -34.16 -9.85 28.34
N LYS A 254 -34.71 -8.72 28.78
CA LYS A 254 -36.07 -8.32 28.38
C LYS A 254 -36.04 -7.60 27.04
N ALA A 255 -37.21 -7.51 26.39
CA ALA A 255 -37.41 -6.66 25.25
C ALA A 255 -36.90 -5.24 25.55
N MET A 256 -36.14 -4.70 24.61
CA MET A 256 -35.48 -3.39 24.64
C MET A 256 -34.37 -3.24 25.69
N GLN A 257 -33.97 -4.30 26.40
CA GLN A 257 -32.79 -4.28 27.27
C GLN A 257 -31.55 -4.71 26.48
N SER A 258 -30.52 -3.87 26.50
CA SER A 258 -29.31 -4.15 25.76
C SER A 258 -28.36 -5.07 26.51
N VAL A 259 -27.75 -6.00 25.76
CA VAL A 259 -26.66 -6.86 26.19
C VAL A 259 -25.43 -6.46 25.38
N ARG A 260 -24.44 -5.86 26.04
CA ARG A 260 -23.21 -5.41 25.39
C ARG A 260 -22.03 -6.29 25.80
N VAL A 261 -21.30 -6.76 24.80
CA VAL A 261 -20.00 -7.43 24.92
C VAL A 261 -18.93 -6.42 24.54
N LEU A 262 -18.10 -6.04 25.50
CA LEU A 262 -16.84 -5.36 25.25
C LEU A 262 -15.75 -6.44 25.15
N LYS A 263 -15.23 -6.63 23.93
CA LYS A 263 -14.14 -7.59 23.64
C LYS A 263 -12.88 -6.80 23.29
N LYS A 264 -11.85 -6.94 24.12
CA LYS A 264 -10.51 -6.43 23.83
C LYS A 264 -9.62 -7.61 23.46
N VAL A 265 -8.77 -7.42 22.46
CA VAL A 265 -7.85 -8.44 21.97
C VAL A 265 -6.44 -7.88 22.00
N ALA A 266 -5.46 -8.68 22.41
CA ALA A 266 -4.04 -8.39 22.23
C ALA A 266 -3.41 -9.43 21.31
N LEU A 267 -2.55 -8.98 20.38
CA LEU A 267 -1.85 -9.84 19.44
C LEU A 267 -0.35 -9.58 19.45
N HIS A 268 0.44 -10.65 19.62
CA HIS A 268 1.90 -10.61 19.54
C HIS A 268 2.42 -11.76 18.67
N ASN A 269 3.62 -11.58 18.11
CA ASN A 269 4.25 -12.59 17.26
C ASN A 269 5.77 -12.71 17.52
N SER A 270 6.37 -13.78 16.99
CA SER A 270 7.78 -14.13 17.18
C SER A 270 8.79 -13.12 16.63
N ASN A 271 8.38 -12.18 15.78
CA ASN A 271 9.26 -11.10 15.35
C ASN A 271 9.56 -10.13 16.50
N ASN A 272 8.66 -10.02 17.49
CA ASN A 272 8.78 -9.02 18.56
C ASN A 272 9.20 -9.64 19.90
N PHE A 273 8.86 -10.91 20.15
CA PHE A 273 9.16 -11.58 21.41
C PHE A 273 9.50 -13.05 21.17
N PHE A 274 10.29 -13.66 22.07
CA PHE A 274 10.49 -15.11 22.00
C PHE A 274 9.15 -15.86 22.19
N PRO A 275 8.93 -16.98 21.47
CA PRO A 275 7.65 -17.71 21.50
C PRO A 275 7.09 -18.01 22.90
N ASP A 276 7.97 -18.36 23.85
CA ASP A 276 7.59 -18.70 25.23
C ASP A 276 6.95 -17.54 26.01
N TYR A 277 7.20 -16.28 25.60
CA TYR A 277 6.66 -15.10 26.26
C TYR A 277 5.39 -14.57 25.61
N LEU A 278 5.01 -15.00 24.41
CA LEU A 278 3.93 -14.37 23.62
C LEU A 278 2.58 -14.30 24.36
N VAL A 279 2.17 -15.37 25.03
CA VAL A 279 0.91 -15.39 25.81
C VAL A 279 1.00 -14.45 27.03
N SER A 280 2.16 -14.37 27.67
CA SER A 280 2.37 -13.46 28.80
C SER A 280 2.40 -11.99 28.36
N GLU A 281 2.93 -11.68 27.18
CA GLU A 281 2.88 -10.33 26.60
C GLU A 281 1.45 -9.95 26.18
N CYS A 282 0.66 -10.90 25.66
CA CYS A 282 -0.76 -10.65 25.41
C CYS A 282 -1.48 -10.27 26.72
N THR A 283 -1.17 -10.96 27.82
CA THR A 283 -1.72 -10.66 29.15
C THR A 283 -1.36 -9.25 29.60
N LYS A 284 -0.08 -8.85 29.49
CA LYS A 284 0.39 -7.50 29.86
C LYS A 284 -0.27 -6.41 29.04
N SER A 285 -0.39 -6.59 27.73
CA SER A 285 -1.05 -5.62 26.84
C SER A 285 -2.56 -5.49 27.16
N LEU A 286 -3.24 -6.60 27.45
CA LEU A 286 -4.64 -6.55 27.91
C LEU A 286 -4.77 -5.82 29.25
N ASP A 287 -3.87 -6.08 30.21
CA ASP A 287 -3.85 -5.40 31.51
C ASP A 287 -3.63 -3.89 31.37
N ALA A 288 -2.75 -3.47 30.45
CA ALA A 288 -2.44 -2.06 30.21
C ALA A 288 -3.64 -1.23 29.73
N VAL A 289 -4.64 -1.87 29.10
CA VAL A 289 -5.84 -1.18 28.58
C VAL A 289 -7.08 -1.35 29.45
N VAL A 290 -6.97 -1.98 30.62
CA VAL A 290 -8.09 -2.10 31.58
C VAL A 290 -8.50 -0.70 32.04
N GLY A 291 -9.81 -0.41 32.03
CA GLY A 291 -10.37 0.88 32.45
C GLY A 291 -10.13 2.06 31.50
N LEU A 292 -9.31 1.90 30.45
CA LEU A 292 -9.08 2.95 29.46
C LEU A 292 -10.29 3.17 28.54
N LYS A 293 -10.57 4.43 28.22
CA LYS A 293 -11.56 4.83 27.21
C LYS A 293 -10.96 4.77 25.80
N MET A 294 -10.78 3.55 25.29
CA MET A 294 -10.05 3.29 24.04
C MET A 294 -10.58 4.09 22.84
N GLN A 295 -11.91 4.26 22.70
CA GLN A 295 -12.48 5.10 21.64
C GLN A 295 -12.01 6.56 21.70
N THR A 296 -11.88 7.13 22.91
CA THR A 296 -11.41 8.51 23.08
C THR A 296 -9.95 8.64 22.67
N LEU A 297 -9.12 7.68 23.04
CA LEU A 297 -7.71 7.63 22.66
C LEU A 297 -7.53 7.46 21.14
N GLN A 298 -8.30 6.56 20.53
CA GLN A 298 -8.32 6.32 19.08
C GLN A 298 -8.67 7.61 18.31
N ARG A 299 -9.76 8.30 18.70
CA ARG A 299 -10.20 9.54 18.04
C ARG A 299 -9.17 10.65 18.17
N ALA A 300 -8.56 10.82 19.35
CA ALA A 300 -7.52 11.83 19.55
C ALA A 300 -6.27 11.56 18.70
N ALA A 301 -5.84 10.29 18.61
CA ALA A 301 -4.69 9.92 17.81
C ALA A 301 -4.95 10.07 16.29
N TRP A 302 -6.15 9.74 15.82
CA TRP A 302 -6.51 9.95 14.41
C TRP A 302 -6.62 11.43 14.07
N LYS A 303 -7.18 12.25 14.95
CA LYS A 303 -7.20 13.70 14.79
C LYS A 303 -5.77 14.25 14.62
N ALA A 304 -4.83 13.83 15.46
CA ALA A 304 -3.43 14.25 15.36
C ALA A 304 -2.75 13.80 14.04
N LYS A 305 -3.08 12.61 13.53
CA LYS A 305 -2.61 12.17 12.20
C LYS A 305 -3.16 13.06 11.08
N TRP A 306 -4.47 13.30 11.08
CA TRP A 306 -5.13 14.14 10.06
C TRP A 306 -4.64 15.58 10.07
N GLU A 307 -4.24 16.11 11.23
CA GLU A 307 -3.61 17.44 11.31
C GLU A 307 -2.32 17.52 10.47
N ASN A 308 -1.60 16.43 10.17
CA ASN A 308 -0.36 16.52 9.38
C ASN A 308 -0.55 16.25 7.88
N CYS A 309 -1.64 15.59 7.49
CA CYS A 309 -1.74 15.00 6.15
C CYS A 309 -3.11 15.13 5.47
N ASP A 310 -4.12 15.78 6.08
CA ASP A 310 -5.43 15.98 5.43
C ASP A 310 -5.28 16.81 4.15
N ILE A 311 -6.11 16.46 3.17
CA ILE A 311 -6.28 17.19 1.92
C ILE A 311 -7.75 17.59 1.85
N LYS A 312 -7.99 18.90 1.74
CA LYS A 312 -9.33 19.48 1.63
C LYS A 312 -9.61 19.88 0.19
N ILE A 313 -10.70 19.38 -0.36
CA ILE A 313 -11.19 19.67 -1.70
C ILE A 313 -12.61 20.21 -1.53
N GLU A 314 -12.81 21.49 -1.83
CA GLU A 314 -14.14 22.11 -1.74
C GLU A 314 -14.84 22.12 -3.10
N GLY A 315 -16.15 21.92 -3.11
CA GLY A 315 -16.97 21.88 -4.33
C GLY A 315 -17.16 20.49 -4.94
N ASP A 316 -16.45 19.47 -4.46
CA ASP A 316 -16.53 18.09 -4.95
C ASP A 316 -16.43 17.07 -3.80
N GLU A 317 -17.56 16.70 -3.22
CA GLU A 317 -17.64 15.74 -2.10
C GLU A 317 -17.11 14.34 -2.49
N SER A 318 -17.25 13.97 -3.77
CA SER A 318 -16.81 12.66 -4.26
C SER A 318 -15.29 12.57 -4.32
N ALA A 319 -14.63 13.64 -4.78
CA ALA A 319 -13.18 13.79 -4.73
C ALA A 319 -12.66 13.87 -3.27
N GLN A 320 -13.36 14.61 -2.41
CA GLN A 320 -13.00 14.75 -1.00
C GLN A 320 -13.05 13.40 -0.25
N GLN A 321 -14.11 12.62 -0.45
CA GLN A 321 -14.23 11.27 0.09
C GLN A 321 -13.10 10.37 -0.44
N GLY A 322 -12.83 10.42 -1.76
CA GLY A 322 -11.80 9.64 -2.41
C GLY A 322 -10.41 9.89 -1.81
N ILE A 323 -9.96 11.14 -1.74
CA ILE A 323 -8.61 11.44 -1.23
C ILE A 323 -8.44 11.05 0.24
N ARG A 324 -9.44 11.28 1.09
CA ARG A 324 -9.39 10.88 2.50
C ARG A 324 -9.41 9.35 2.67
N PHE A 325 -10.16 8.63 1.84
CA PHE A 325 -10.16 7.16 1.83
C PHE A 325 -8.78 6.59 1.52
N ASN A 326 -8.13 7.13 0.50
CA ASN A 326 -6.78 6.73 0.09
C ASN A 326 -5.74 7.00 1.20
N ILE A 327 -5.74 8.21 1.76
CA ILE A 327 -4.81 8.58 2.85
C ILE A 327 -5.04 7.72 4.10
N PHE A 328 -6.31 7.50 4.47
CA PHE A 328 -6.68 6.69 5.62
C PHE A 328 -6.05 5.30 5.53
N HIS A 329 -6.24 4.60 4.41
CA HIS A 329 -5.75 3.24 4.23
C HIS A 329 -4.23 3.14 4.09
N LEU A 330 -3.55 4.14 3.53
CA LEU A 330 -2.08 4.23 3.58
C LEU A 330 -1.57 4.28 5.03
N LEU A 331 -2.16 5.16 5.85
CA LEU A 331 -1.80 5.32 7.26
C LEU A 331 -2.16 4.10 8.13
N GLN A 332 -3.16 3.32 7.73
CA GLN A 332 -3.50 2.03 8.36
C GLN A 332 -2.51 0.93 7.98
N THR A 333 -1.95 0.97 6.77
CA THR A 333 -1.11 -0.12 6.26
C THR A 333 0.33 -0.01 6.75
N TYR A 334 0.90 1.20 6.74
CA TYR A 334 2.28 1.41 7.19
C TYR A 334 2.44 2.70 7.97
N THR A 335 3.02 2.56 9.17
CA THR A 335 3.21 3.65 10.13
C THR A 335 4.68 4.05 10.31
N GLY A 336 5.62 3.29 9.72
CA GLY A 336 7.06 3.49 9.88
C GLY A 336 7.66 3.07 11.21
N GLN A 337 6.88 2.47 12.12
CA GLN A 337 7.36 2.06 13.46
C GLN A 337 8.29 0.84 13.42
N ASP A 338 8.25 0.04 12.36
CA ASP A 338 9.08 -1.16 12.19
C ASP A 338 9.79 -1.15 10.83
N ALA A 339 11.11 -0.97 10.85
CA ALA A 339 11.96 -0.92 9.65
C ALA A 339 12.12 -2.28 8.94
N ARG A 340 11.59 -3.37 9.51
CA ARG A 340 11.57 -4.70 8.89
C ARG A 340 10.36 -4.89 7.98
N LEU A 341 9.36 -4.00 8.07
CA LEU A 341 8.11 -4.09 7.31
C LEU A 341 8.14 -3.23 6.05
N ASN A 342 7.21 -3.51 5.16
CA ASN A 342 6.98 -2.76 3.93
C ASN A 342 5.47 -2.74 3.60
N ILE A 343 5.11 -2.19 2.43
CA ILE A 343 3.74 -1.96 2.00
C ILE A 343 3.38 -2.99 0.92
N GLY A 344 2.41 -3.85 1.22
CA GLY A 344 1.87 -4.78 0.23
C GLY A 344 0.91 -4.10 -0.75
N PRO A 345 0.82 -4.52 -2.03
CA PRO A 345 -0.09 -3.93 -3.02
C PRO A 345 -1.55 -3.84 -2.56
N LYS A 346 -2.01 -4.83 -1.78
CA LYS A 346 -3.34 -4.83 -1.13
C LYS A 346 -3.33 -4.71 0.39
N GLY A 347 -2.17 -4.35 0.97
CA GLY A 347 -1.99 -4.20 2.41
C GLY A 347 -2.59 -5.34 3.22
N PHE A 348 -3.38 -5.00 4.24
CA PHE A 348 -4.09 -5.95 5.10
C PHE A 348 -5.56 -6.12 4.73
N THR A 349 -5.89 -6.00 3.44
CA THR A 349 -7.29 -5.93 2.98
C THR A 349 -7.69 -7.12 2.12
N GLY A 350 -6.76 -8.02 1.79
CA GLY A 350 -7.01 -9.17 0.94
C GLY A 350 -5.75 -10.00 0.72
N GLU A 351 -5.88 -11.06 -0.07
CA GLU A 351 -4.80 -12.04 -0.25
C GLU A 351 -4.07 -11.92 -1.60
N LYS A 352 -4.74 -11.36 -2.62
CA LYS A 352 -4.13 -11.19 -3.96
C LYS A 352 -2.85 -10.33 -3.87
N TYR A 353 -1.82 -10.75 -4.59
CA TYR A 353 -0.43 -10.29 -4.50
C TYR A 353 0.33 -10.67 -3.21
N GLY A 354 -0.28 -11.42 -2.29
CA GLY A 354 0.40 -12.01 -1.13
C GLY A 354 0.85 -11.04 -0.04
N GLY A 355 0.46 -9.76 -0.09
CA GLY A 355 0.86 -8.76 0.93
C GLY A 355 2.38 -8.49 1.00
N VAL A 356 3.13 -8.85 -0.04
CA VAL A 356 4.59 -8.75 -0.16
C VAL A 356 5.04 -7.41 -0.75
N THR A 357 6.34 -7.16 -0.74
CA THR A 357 6.96 -5.93 -1.27
C THR A 357 7.15 -5.97 -2.78
N TYR A 358 6.85 -4.86 -3.45
CA TYR A 358 7.08 -4.58 -4.88
C TYR A 358 7.86 -3.27 -5.07
N TRP A 359 8.20 -2.92 -6.32
CA TRP A 359 8.79 -1.62 -6.68
C TRP A 359 7.84 -0.43 -6.48
N ASP A 360 6.54 -0.71 -6.31
CA ASP A 360 5.49 0.24 -5.94
C ASP A 360 5.88 1.15 -4.77
N THR A 361 6.57 0.59 -3.78
CA THR A 361 7.00 1.31 -2.58
C THR A 361 7.90 2.48 -2.95
N GLU A 362 8.95 2.20 -3.72
CA GLU A 362 9.94 3.20 -4.08
C GLU A 362 9.42 4.19 -5.12
N ALA A 363 8.66 3.72 -6.11
CA ALA A 363 8.18 4.56 -7.18
C ALA A 363 6.97 5.45 -6.80
N TYR A 364 6.12 5.00 -5.87
CA TYR A 364 4.83 5.65 -5.59
C TYR A 364 4.59 5.95 -4.11
N CYS A 365 4.96 5.06 -3.19
CA CYS A 365 4.63 5.25 -1.77
C CYS A 365 5.58 6.22 -1.04
N ILE A 366 6.89 6.17 -1.34
CA ILE A 366 7.88 7.05 -0.71
C ILE A 366 7.53 8.54 -0.83
N PRO A 367 7.08 9.07 -1.99
CA PRO A 367 6.62 10.45 -2.11
C PRO A 367 5.59 10.88 -1.06
N PHE A 368 4.63 10.01 -0.73
CA PHE A 368 3.65 10.27 0.32
C PHE A 368 4.31 10.34 1.69
N TYR A 369 5.13 9.35 2.06
CA TYR A 369 5.74 9.29 3.39
C TYR A 369 6.81 10.36 3.63
N LEU A 370 7.47 10.86 2.57
CA LEU A 370 8.36 12.01 2.65
C LEU A 370 7.62 13.29 3.10
N SER A 371 6.38 13.46 2.64
CA SER A 371 5.61 14.69 2.85
C SER A 371 4.60 14.61 4.01
N ALA A 372 4.02 13.44 4.25
CA ALA A 372 2.86 13.26 5.13
C ALA A 372 3.20 12.58 6.47
N ALA A 373 4.45 12.17 6.67
CA ALA A 373 4.92 11.49 7.87
C ALA A 373 6.28 12.03 8.33
N ASP A 374 6.74 11.56 9.49
CA ASP A 374 8.10 11.85 9.96
C ASP A 374 9.15 11.29 8.98
N HIS A 375 10.25 12.02 8.78
CA HIS A 375 11.30 11.65 7.82
C HIS A 375 11.87 10.24 8.06
N SER A 376 11.88 9.76 9.32
CA SER A 376 12.31 8.41 9.65
C SER A 376 11.48 7.33 8.98
N VAL A 377 10.22 7.60 8.62
CA VAL A 377 9.33 6.64 7.97
C VAL A 377 9.81 6.31 6.55
N ALA A 378 10.10 7.33 5.74
CA ALA A 378 10.66 7.12 4.41
C ALA A 378 12.07 6.51 4.48
N ARG A 379 12.89 6.94 5.45
CA ARG A 379 14.21 6.35 5.71
C ARG A 379 14.12 4.85 5.99
N ASN A 380 13.14 4.42 6.80
CA ASN A 380 12.94 3.02 7.16
C ASN A 380 12.60 2.15 5.94
N LEU A 381 11.82 2.66 4.99
CA LEU A 381 11.55 1.96 3.72
C LEU A 381 12.81 1.76 2.87
N LEU A 382 13.75 2.71 2.92
CA LEU A 382 15.04 2.57 2.25
C LEU A 382 16.02 1.65 3.00
N VAL A 383 16.03 1.71 4.34
CA VAL A 383 16.79 0.78 5.19
C VAL A 383 16.31 -0.66 4.98
N TYR A 384 15.01 -0.89 4.78
CA TYR A 384 14.47 -2.19 4.41
C TYR A 384 15.15 -2.77 3.15
N ARG A 385 15.39 -1.95 2.11
CA ARG A 385 16.09 -2.39 0.90
C ARG A 385 17.58 -2.62 1.15
N HIS A 386 18.22 -1.81 1.98
CA HIS A 386 19.63 -2.04 2.38
C HIS A 386 19.77 -3.38 3.13
N ASN A 387 18.91 -3.66 4.11
CA ASN A 387 18.93 -4.92 4.87
C ASN A 387 18.77 -6.17 3.99
N HIS A 388 18.16 -6.01 2.81
CA HIS A 388 17.97 -7.08 1.82
C HIS A 388 19.00 -7.10 0.69
N LEU A 389 20.02 -6.24 0.72
CA LEU A 389 21.03 -6.12 -0.34
C LEU A 389 21.73 -7.45 -0.62
N GLN A 390 22.12 -8.19 0.41
CA GLN A 390 22.81 -9.46 0.20
C GLN A 390 21.91 -10.51 -0.48
N LYS A 391 20.61 -10.49 -0.22
CA LYS A 391 19.64 -11.36 -0.91
C LYS A 391 19.43 -10.92 -2.36
N ALA A 392 19.44 -9.61 -2.64
CA ALA A 392 19.44 -9.08 -4.00
C ALA A 392 20.70 -9.50 -4.79
N ILE A 393 21.87 -9.52 -4.15
CA ILE A 393 23.11 -10.06 -4.75
C ILE A 393 22.95 -11.55 -5.07
N LEU A 394 22.38 -12.33 -4.16
CA LEU A 394 22.12 -13.76 -4.40
C LEU A 394 21.12 -13.99 -5.54
N ASN A 395 20.09 -13.14 -5.68
CA ASN A 395 19.19 -13.19 -6.82
C ASN A 395 19.94 -12.92 -8.14
N GLY A 396 20.83 -11.93 -8.15
CA GLY A 396 21.72 -11.68 -9.30
C GLY A 396 22.60 -12.90 -9.63
N GLN A 397 23.20 -13.53 -8.62
CA GLN A 397 24.03 -14.73 -8.80
C GLN A 397 23.27 -15.91 -9.41
N LYS A 398 22.02 -16.12 -9.02
CA LYS A 398 21.15 -17.17 -9.62
C LYS A 398 20.97 -16.98 -11.13
N LEU A 399 21.05 -15.75 -11.62
CA LEU A 399 20.92 -15.39 -13.03
C LEU A 399 22.29 -15.20 -13.73
N GLY A 400 23.39 -15.55 -13.07
CA GLY A 400 24.74 -15.50 -13.65
C GLY A 400 25.48 -14.18 -13.48
N PHE A 401 24.96 -13.24 -12.69
CA PHE A 401 25.68 -12.01 -12.34
C PHE A 401 26.69 -12.26 -11.21
N SER A 402 27.76 -11.47 -11.19
CA SER A 402 28.90 -11.69 -10.29
C SER A 402 29.39 -10.40 -9.63
N LYS A 403 30.46 -10.50 -8.84
CA LYS A 403 31.15 -9.34 -8.22
C LYS A 403 30.23 -8.41 -7.41
N GLY A 404 29.23 -8.96 -6.71
CA GLY A 404 28.33 -8.16 -5.88
C GLY A 404 27.26 -7.36 -6.64
N ALA A 405 26.97 -7.73 -7.89
CA ALA A 405 25.83 -7.20 -8.63
C ALA A 405 24.50 -7.58 -7.96
N ALA A 406 23.75 -6.57 -7.51
CA ALA A 406 22.45 -6.76 -6.89
C ALA A 406 21.32 -6.66 -7.91
N LEU A 407 20.48 -7.69 -7.97
CA LEU A 407 19.17 -7.62 -8.60
C LEU A 407 18.11 -7.72 -7.51
N TYR A 408 17.49 -6.60 -7.19
CA TYR A 408 16.36 -6.62 -6.27
C TYR A 408 15.21 -7.43 -6.89
N PRO A 409 14.48 -8.18 -6.06
CA PRO A 409 13.38 -9.01 -6.52
C PRO A 409 12.21 -8.14 -7.00
N MET A 410 11.40 -8.67 -7.92
CA MET A 410 10.10 -8.08 -8.23
C MET A 410 9.15 -8.20 -7.03
N VAL A 411 9.17 -9.36 -6.37
CA VAL A 411 8.25 -9.72 -5.29
C VAL A 411 9.03 -10.31 -4.14
N THR A 412 8.88 -9.78 -2.91
CA THR A 412 9.61 -10.33 -1.77
C THR A 412 9.04 -10.00 -0.39
N MET A 413 9.42 -10.82 0.60
CA MET A 413 9.26 -10.50 2.03
C MET A 413 10.60 -10.43 2.79
N ASN A 414 11.65 -11.08 2.28
CA ASN A 414 12.94 -11.24 2.96
C ASN A 414 14.15 -10.92 2.06
N GLY A 415 13.90 -10.31 0.89
CA GLY A 415 14.89 -10.01 -0.15
C GLY A 415 15.07 -11.10 -1.21
N GLU A 416 14.60 -12.34 -0.99
CA GLU A 416 14.58 -13.36 -2.05
C GLU A 416 13.44 -13.11 -3.03
N GLU A 417 13.70 -13.37 -4.30
CA GLU A 417 12.65 -13.37 -5.33
C GLU A 417 11.56 -14.39 -5.00
N CYS A 418 10.31 -14.01 -5.27
CA CYS A 418 9.11 -14.83 -5.07
C CYS A 418 8.27 -14.94 -6.35
N HIS A 419 8.47 -14.05 -7.34
CA HIS A 419 7.71 -14.06 -8.58
C HIS A 419 8.10 -15.23 -9.50
N ASN A 420 7.14 -15.80 -10.23
CA ASN A 420 7.28 -17.08 -10.93
C ASN A 420 6.93 -17.05 -12.44
N GLU A 421 7.00 -15.88 -13.07
CA GLU A 421 6.84 -15.69 -14.53
C GLU A 421 8.10 -15.03 -15.09
N TRP A 422 8.79 -15.69 -16.03
CA TRP A 422 10.15 -15.34 -16.44
C TRP A 422 10.24 -13.94 -17.08
N GLU A 423 9.19 -13.55 -17.81
CA GLU A 423 8.99 -12.24 -18.43
C GLU A 423 8.98 -11.09 -17.40
N ILE A 424 8.71 -11.38 -16.14
CA ILE A 424 8.66 -10.40 -15.05
C ILE A 424 9.85 -10.62 -14.10
N THR A 425 9.97 -11.85 -13.59
CA THR A 425 10.97 -12.27 -12.60
C THR A 425 12.39 -11.94 -13.07
N PHE A 426 12.72 -12.20 -14.33
CA PHE A 426 14.08 -12.02 -14.85
C PHE A 426 14.25 -10.75 -15.67
N GLU A 427 13.16 -10.24 -16.28
CA GLU A 427 13.24 -9.25 -17.34
C GLU A 427 12.69 -7.87 -16.95
N GLU A 428 11.82 -7.76 -15.93
CA GLU A 428 11.28 -6.47 -15.45
C GLU A 428 12.25 -5.72 -14.52
N ILE A 429 13.44 -5.48 -15.03
CA ILE A 429 14.61 -5.08 -14.23
C ILE A 429 14.67 -3.59 -13.90
N HIS A 430 13.78 -2.76 -14.47
CA HIS A 430 13.69 -1.32 -14.19
C HIS A 430 13.45 -1.02 -12.70
N ARG A 431 12.89 -1.99 -11.94
CA ARG A 431 12.74 -1.96 -10.48
C ARG A 431 14.03 -1.64 -9.72
N ASN A 432 15.19 -2.07 -10.21
CA ASN A 432 16.49 -1.69 -9.63
C ASN A 432 16.71 -0.18 -9.72
N GLY A 433 16.31 0.41 -10.84
CA GLY A 433 16.38 1.85 -11.05
C GLY A 433 15.44 2.62 -10.12
N ALA A 434 14.23 2.10 -9.87
CA ALA A 434 13.29 2.72 -8.94
C ALA A 434 13.86 2.82 -7.51
N ILE A 435 14.59 1.80 -7.06
CA ILE A 435 15.28 1.82 -5.76
C ILE A 435 16.38 2.89 -5.72
N ALA A 436 17.21 2.97 -6.77
CA ALA A 436 18.24 4.02 -6.87
C ALA A 436 17.61 5.43 -6.90
N TYR A 437 16.49 5.59 -7.62
CA TYR A 437 15.74 6.84 -7.69
C TYR A 437 15.17 7.23 -6.32
N ALA A 438 14.63 6.29 -5.55
CA ALA A 438 14.11 6.59 -4.23
C ALA A 438 15.18 7.02 -3.22
N ILE A 439 16.41 6.50 -3.33
CA ILE A 439 17.56 6.99 -2.55
C ILE A 439 17.83 8.46 -2.90
N HIS A 440 17.87 8.78 -4.19
CA HIS A 440 18.02 10.17 -4.64
C HIS A 440 16.88 11.07 -4.16
N ASP A 441 15.62 10.66 -4.33
CA ASP A 441 14.45 11.45 -3.93
C ASP A 441 14.46 11.72 -2.42
N TYR A 442 14.80 10.73 -1.60
CA TYR A 442 14.94 10.90 -0.15
C TYR A 442 16.01 11.94 0.22
N ILE A 443 17.20 11.85 -0.35
CA ILE A 443 18.30 12.79 -0.06
C ILE A 443 17.95 14.19 -0.57
N ASN A 444 17.41 14.29 -1.77
CA ASN A 444 17.00 15.55 -2.38
C ASN A 444 15.85 16.22 -1.58
N TYR A 445 14.95 15.44 -0.99
CA TYR A 445 13.84 15.94 -0.19
C TYR A 445 14.28 16.37 1.21
N THR A 446 15.02 15.51 1.91
CA THR A 446 15.35 15.68 3.33
C THR A 446 16.65 16.43 3.58
N GLY A 447 17.62 16.33 2.66
CA GLY A 447 19.00 16.74 2.87
C GLY A 447 19.79 15.80 3.77
N ASP A 448 19.27 14.61 4.10
CA ASP A 448 19.94 13.63 4.97
C ASP A 448 21.04 12.87 4.20
N GLU A 449 22.22 13.49 4.11
CA GLU A 449 23.41 12.87 3.52
C GLU A 449 23.95 11.68 4.34
N SER A 450 23.58 11.56 5.63
CA SER A 450 24.03 10.45 6.47
C SER A 450 23.54 9.09 5.94
N TYR A 451 22.32 9.05 5.39
CA TYR A 451 21.78 7.84 4.76
C TYR A 451 22.67 7.36 3.61
N LEU A 452 23.21 8.27 2.81
CA LEU A 452 24.08 7.91 1.69
C LEU A 452 25.38 7.24 2.17
N ASN A 453 25.96 7.80 3.24
CA ASN A 453 27.19 7.30 3.86
C ASN A 453 26.98 5.94 4.55
N GLU A 454 25.88 5.80 5.31
CA GLU A 454 25.60 4.62 6.13
C GLU A 454 25.10 3.42 5.31
N PHE A 455 24.31 3.68 4.25
CA PHE A 455 23.55 2.64 3.54
C PHE A 455 23.53 2.83 2.02
N GLY A 456 23.22 4.05 1.55
CA GLY A 456 22.83 4.30 0.17
C GLY A 456 23.92 3.98 -0.85
N LEU A 457 25.18 4.33 -0.56
CA LEU A 457 26.28 4.10 -1.51
C LEU A 457 26.52 2.61 -1.77
N GLU A 458 26.36 1.76 -0.77
CA GLU A 458 26.53 0.31 -0.91
C GLU A 458 25.52 -0.26 -1.91
N VAL A 459 24.25 0.14 -1.75
CA VAL A 459 23.15 -0.23 -2.63
C VAL A 459 23.39 0.27 -4.06
N LEU A 460 23.78 1.54 -4.21
CA LEU A 460 24.03 2.18 -5.51
C LEU A 460 25.17 1.50 -6.29
N ILE A 461 26.30 1.20 -5.65
CA ILE A 461 27.42 0.48 -6.28
C ILE A 461 26.97 -0.92 -6.73
N SER A 462 26.26 -1.65 -5.88
CA SER A 462 25.78 -3.00 -6.20
C SER A 462 24.74 -3.02 -7.33
N ILE A 463 23.86 -2.02 -7.41
CA ILE A 463 22.95 -1.86 -8.55
C ILE A 463 23.71 -1.47 -9.83
N SER A 464 24.68 -0.55 -9.74
CA SER A 464 25.53 -0.17 -10.88
C SER A 464 26.33 -1.35 -11.43
N ARG A 465 26.80 -2.25 -10.57
CA ARG A 465 27.44 -3.52 -10.96
C ARG A 465 26.51 -4.43 -11.73
N PHE A 466 25.24 -4.50 -11.36
CA PHE A 466 24.22 -5.22 -12.12
C PHE A 466 24.02 -4.59 -13.50
N TRP A 467 23.79 -3.28 -13.58
CA TRP A 467 23.61 -2.59 -14.86
C TRP A 467 24.81 -2.78 -15.79
N SER A 468 26.02 -2.62 -15.26
CA SER A 468 27.26 -2.78 -16.03
C SER A 468 27.45 -4.19 -16.63
N GLN A 469 26.91 -5.22 -15.98
CA GLN A 469 26.97 -6.62 -16.46
C GLN A 469 25.78 -6.97 -17.35
N ARG A 470 24.63 -6.34 -17.15
CA ARG A 470 23.41 -6.58 -17.92
C ARG A 470 23.42 -5.92 -19.30
N ILE A 471 24.13 -4.81 -19.43
CA ILE A 471 24.28 -4.01 -20.65
C ILE A 471 25.35 -4.64 -21.55
N THR A 472 25.03 -4.78 -22.83
CA THR A 472 25.86 -5.46 -23.83
C THR A 472 26.35 -4.48 -24.89
N TRP A 473 27.58 -4.65 -25.40
CA TRP A 473 28.06 -3.88 -26.55
C TRP A 473 27.56 -4.48 -27.86
N SER A 474 26.85 -3.69 -28.66
CA SER A 474 26.41 -4.06 -30.01
C SER A 474 27.43 -3.58 -31.04
N GLN A 475 28.15 -4.53 -31.66
CA GLN A 475 29.07 -4.22 -32.76
C GLN A 475 28.34 -3.63 -33.98
N ASN A 476 27.07 -3.98 -34.18
CA ASN A 476 26.28 -3.49 -35.32
C ASN A 476 25.89 -2.02 -35.16
N LEU A 477 25.59 -1.58 -33.93
CA LEU A 477 25.20 -0.20 -33.65
C LEU A 477 26.38 0.67 -33.19
N ASP A 478 27.52 0.07 -32.85
CA ASP A 478 28.64 0.74 -32.18
C ASP A 478 28.19 1.45 -30.89
N LYS A 479 27.29 0.78 -30.15
CA LYS A 479 26.59 1.29 -28.97
C LYS A 479 26.38 0.21 -27.93
N PHE A 480 26.22 0.61 -26.68
CA PHE A 480 25.67 -0.24 -25.63
C PHE A 480 24.15 -0.39 -25.79
N VAL A 481 23.65 -1.60 -25.60
CA VAL A 481 22.23 -1.98 -25.71
C VAL A 481 21.81 -2.82 -24.52
N MET A 482 20.51 -2.89 -24.27
CA MET A 482 19.91 -3.78 -23.29
C MET A 482 18.85 -4.64 -23.96
N LEU A 483 19.08 -5.96 -23.99
CA LEU A 483 18.25 -6.91 -24.75
C LEU A 483 17.40 -7.76 -23.81
N GLY A 484 16.22 -8.21 -24.25
CA GLY A 484 15.35 -9.15 -23.52
C GLY A 484 14.91 -8.60 -22.15
N VAL A 485 14.19 -7.50 -22.16
CA VAL A 485 13.65 -6.83 -20.96
C VAL A 485 12.14 -6.69 -21.05
N THR A 486 11.51 -6.44 -19.91
CA THR A 486 10.13 -5.97 -19.79
C THR A 486 10.19 -4.60 -19.11
N GLY A 487 9.56 -3.59 -19.72
CA GLY A 487 9.43 -2.26 -19.11
C GLY A 487 8.30 -2.22 -18.08
N PRO A 488 8.00 -1.06 -17.48
CA PRO A 488 6.77 -0.86 -16.71
C PRO A 488 5.51 -1.28 -17.49
N ASN A 489 5.51 -1.14 -18.82
CA ASN A 489 4.47 -1.73 -19.64
C ASN A 489 4.66 -3.24 -19.76
N GLU A 490 4.05 -4.01 -18.85
CA GLU A 490 4.07 -5.48 -18.88
C GLU A 490 3.37 -6.11 -20.09
N TYR A 491 2.70 -5.32 -20.96
CA TYR A 491 2.20 -5.79 -22.26
C TYR A 491 3.25 -5.80 -23.36
N GLU A 492 4.51 -5.58 -23.00
CA GLU A 492 5.67 -5.72 -23.87
C GLU A 492 6.69 -6.60 -23.15
N ASN A 493 6.82 -7.86 -23.56
CA ASN A 493 7.73 -8.81 -22.92
C ASN A 493 8.88 -9.19 -23.85
N ASN A 494 10.05 -9.45 -23.26
CA ASN A 494 11.25 -9.84 -23.98
C ASN A 494 11.65 -8.85 -25.10
N VAL A 495 11.38 -7.57 -24.88
CA VAL A 495 11.70 -6.50 -25.84
C VAL A 495 13.16 -6.07 -25.73
N ASN A 496 13.63 -5.31 -26.72
CA ASN A 496 14.99 -4.79 -26.75
C ASN A 496 14.99 -3.26 -26.64
N ASN A 497 15.92 -2.76 -25.85
CA ASN A 497 16.17 -1.34 -25.65
C ASN A 497 14.93 -0.58 -25.20
N ASN A 498 14.19 -1.12 -24.21
CA ASN A 498 13.12 -0.35 -23.59
C ASN A 498 13.69 1.00 -23.10
N TRP A 499 13.14 2.11 -23.62
CA TRP A 499 13.76 3.42 -23.45
C TRP A 499 13.88 3.81 -21.97
N TYR A 500 12.82 3.58 -21.19
CA TYR A 500 12.83 3.90 -19.77
C TYR A 500 13.87 3.09 -19.00
N THR A 501 13.94 1.77 -19.24
CA THR A 501 14.91 0.89 -18.60
C THR A 501 16.35 1.29 -18.95
N ASN A 502 16.61 1.61 -20.22
CA ASN A 502 17.92 2.13 -20.64
C ASN A 502 18.24 3.46 -19.93
N TYR A 503 17.25 4.36 -19.83
CA TYR A 503 17.44 5.69 -19.25
C TYR A 503 17.71 5.62 -17.77
N ILE A 504 16.89 4.88 -17.02
CA ILE A 504 17.06 4.77 -15.57
C ILE A 504 18.35 4.00 -15.20
N ALA A 505 18.81 3.06 -16.04
CA ALA A 505 20.10 2.43 -15.85
C ALA A 505 21.26 3.42 -16.00
N VAL A 506 21.27 4.23 -17.07
CA VAL A 506 22.29 5.27 -17.28
C VAL A 506 22.23 6.35 -16.20
N TRP A 507 21.03 6.79 -15.84
CA TRP A 507 20.82 7.72 -14.73
C TRP A 507 21.37 7.15 -13.42
N THR A 508 21.11 5.87 -13.12
CA THR A 508 21.66 5.20 -11.92
C THR A 508 23.18 5.24 -11.93
N LEU A 509 23.82 4.92 -13.07
CA LEU A 509 25.28 4.96 -13.17
C LEU A 509 25.83 6.38 -12.91
N LYS A 510 25.19 7.42 -13.47
CA LYS A 510 25.57 8.83 -13.23
C LYS A 510 25.44 9.19 -11.76
N TYR A 511 24.28 8.90 -11.16
CA TYR A 511 24.02 9.22 -9.76
C TYR A 511 24.96 8.47 -8.81
N THR A 512 25.29 7.21 -9.09
CA THR A 512 26.30 6.47 -8.32
C THR A 512 27.68 7.12 -8.40
N LEU A 513 28.09 7.67 -9.55
CA LEU A 513 29.35 8.41 -9.65
C LEU A 513 29.34 9.68 -8.80
N GLU A 514 28.24 10.43 -8.81
CA GLU A 514 28.06 11.61 -7.96
C GLU A 514 28.09 11.24 -6.47
N ALA A 515 27.38 10.16 -6.09
CA ALA A 515 27.36 9.64 -4.73
C ALA A 515 28.75 9.20 -4.25
N ILE A 516 29.56 8.56 -5.10
CA ILE A 516 30.95 8.20 -4.76
C ILE A 516 31.76 9.44 -4.40
N GLU A 517 31.69 10.50 -5.21
CA GLU A 517 32.42 11.73 -4.93
C GLU A 517 31.91 12.41 -3.66
N LYS A 518 30.60 12.33 -3.41
CA LYS A 518 30.00 12.89 -2.20
C LYS A 518 30.45 12.16 -0.93
N VAL A 519 30.40 10.83 -0.91
CA VAL A 519 30.82 10.03 0.27
C VAL A 519 32.33 10.13 0.50
N LYS A 520 33.16 10.38 -0.54
CA LYS A 520 34.59 10.65 -0.36
C LYS A 520 34.90 11.88 0.49
N GLU A 521 33.96 12.82 0.62
CA GLU A 521 34.07 13.93 1.57
C GLU A 521 34.17 13.41 3.03
N ASN A 522 33.60 12.22 3.31
CA ASN A 522 33.84 11.45 4.52
C ASN A 522 34.77 10.25 4.26
N ALA A 523 36.07 10.47 4.40
CA ALA A 523 37.10 9.47 4.08
C ALA A 523 36.95 8.13 4.84
N GLU A 524 36.43 8.14 6.08
CA GLU A 524 36.26 6.93 6.88
C GLU A 524 35.16 6.03 6.32
N ASP A 525 33.98 6.60 6.07
CA ASP A 525 32.83 5.88 5.48
C ASP A 525 33.17 5.35 4.08
N TYR A 526 33.85 6.16 3.27
CA TYR A 526 34.26 5.73 1.93
C TYR A 526 35.22 4.53 1.97
N VAL A 527 36.22 4.56 2.86
CA VAL A 527 37.18 3.45 3.03
C VAL A 527 36.45 2.19 3.48
N LYS A 528 35.47 2.32 4.38
CA LYS A 528 34.63 1.20 4.82
C LYS A 528 33.87 0.57 3.66
N VAL A 529 33.07 1.34 2.93
CA VAL A 529 32.28 0.85 1.78
C VAL A 529 33.17 0.22 0.71
N LYS A 530 34.29 0.88 0.39
CA LYS A 530 35.26 0.38 -0.59
C LYS A 530 35.86 -0.97 -0.18
N SER A 531 36.16 -1.13 1.11
CA SER A 531 36.70 -2.37 1.66
C SER A 531 35.64 -3.49 1.67
N GLU A 532 34.44 -3.21 2.18
CA GLU A 532 33.34 -4.19 2.30
C GLU A 532 32.90 -4.72 0.93
N LEU A 533 32.80 -3.85 -0.07
CA LEU A 533 32.40 -4.22 -1.43
C LEU A 533 33.55 -4.69 -2.32
N HIS A 534 34.80 -4.68 -1.82
CA HIS A 534 36.01 -4.88 -2.62
C HIS A 534 36.02 -4.04 -3.91
N PHE A 535 35.59 -2.78 -3.80
CA PHE A 535 35.26 -1.92 -4.95
C PHE A 535 36.50 -1.54 -5.77
N GLN A 536 36.55 -2.03 -7.02
CA GLN A 536 37.63 -1.74 -7.98
C GLN A 536 37.33 -0.43 -8.70
N GLU A 537 37.28 0.65 -7.92
CA GLU A 537 36.77 1.97 -8.30
C GLU A 537 37.15 2.41 -9.72
N LYS A 538 38.45 2.40 -10.07
CA LYS A 538 38.89 2.87 -11.39
C LYS A 538 38.33 2.00 -12.53
N GLU A 539 38.52 0.68 -12.45
CA GLU A 539 38.06 -0.25 -13.48
C GLU A 539 36.53 -0.19 -13.65
N GLU A 540 35.80 -0.22 -12.54
CA GLU A 540 34.34 -0.21 -12.54
C GLU A 540 33.79 1.14 -13.04
N THR A 541 34.29 2.26 -12.53
CA THR A 541 33.80 3.59 -12.94
C THR A 541 34.19 3.96 -14.38
N ASP A 542 35.35 3.54 -14.88
CA ASP A 542 35.73 3.74 -16.29
C ASP A 542 34.76 2.99 -17.21
N ARG A 543 34.40 1.74 -16.87
CA ARG A 543 33.38 0.96 -17.60
C ARG A 543 32.02 1.64 -17.55
N TRP A 544 31.60 2.16 -16.39
CA TRP A 544 30.31 2.85 -16.25
C TRP A 544 30.25 4.12 -17.09
N LYS A 545 31.32 4.92 -17.13
CA LYS A 545 31.42 6.12 -17.98
C LYS A 545 31.31 5.78 -19.47
N ASP A 546 31.95 4.70 -19.92
CA ASP A 546 31.84 4.22 -21.30
C ASP A 546 30.40 3.80 -21.66
N ILE A 547 29.67 3.17 -20.72
CA ILE A 547 28.23 2.88 -20.87
C ILE A 547 27.43 4.16 -21.02
N ILE A 548 27.62 5.12 -20.10
CA ILE A 548 26.89 6.39 -20.07
C ILE A 548 27.04 7.14 -21.40
N GLU A 549 28.26 7.17 -21.96
CA GLU A 549 28.54 7.89 -23.21
C GLU A 549 27.93 7.22 -24.45
N LYS A 550 27.85 5.89 -24.46
CA LYS A 550 27.55 5.12 -25.68
C LYS A 550 26.27 4.29 -25.60
N MET A 551 25.39 4.53 -24.62
CA MET A 551 24.10 3.85 -24.54
C MET A 551 23.20 4.22 -25.72
N HIS A 552 22.51 3.22 -26.27
CA HIS A 552 21.47 3.39 -27.27
C HIS A 552 20.14 3.78 -26.62
N PHE A 553 19.49 4.82 -27.17
CA PHE A 553 18.16 5.25 -26.81
C PHE A 553 17.31 5.31 -28.09
N PRO A 554 16.31 4.44 -28.25
CA PRO A 554 15.53 4.41 -29.48
C PRO A 554 14.66 5.67 -29.57
N TYR A 555 14.67 6.30 -30.74
CA TYR A 555 14.05 7.61 -30.97
C TYR A 555 13.57 7.71 -32.42
N ASP A 556 12.35 8.21 -32.62
CA ASP A 556 11.82 8.51 -33.95
C ASP A 556 12.04 9.99 -34.29
N GLN A 557 12.81 10.24 -35.34
CA GLN A 557 13.14 11.59 -35.78
C GLN A 557 11.95 12.33 -36.40
N GLU A 558 11.02 11.59 -37.04
CA GLU A 558 9.86 12.19 -37.71
C GLU A 558 8.84 12.72 -36.70
N ARG A 559 8.43 11.88 -35.74
CA ARG A 559 7.50 12.28 -34.66
C ARG A 559 8.20 13.02 -33.52
N GLN A 560 9.52 12.96 -33.46
CA GLN A 560 10.35 13.53 -32.40
C GLN A 560 9.97 13.00 -31.01
N VAL A 561 9.73 11.68 -30.92
CA VAL A 561 9.35 10.94 -29.71
C VAL A 561 10.36 9.86 -29.37
N PHE A 562 10.51 9.56 -28.09
CA PHE A 562 11.25 8.37 -27.65
C PHE A 562 10.43 7.14 -28.00
N LEU A 563 11.05 6.11 -28.56
CA LEU A 563 10.35 4.85 -28.81
C LEU A 563 10.37 4.02 -27.54
N GLN A 564 9.23 3.44 -27.18
CA GLN A 564 9.14 2.64 -25.97
C GLN A 564 10.12 1.47 -25.98
N GLN A 565 10.35 0.87 -27.15
CA GLN A 565 11.38 -0.12 -27.45
C GLN A 565 11.74 -0.09 -28.93
N ASP A 566 12.83 -0.74 -29.33
CA ASP A 566 13.13 -0.97 -30.75
C ASP A 566 11.98 -1.77 -31.40
N GLY A 567 11.55 -1.35 -32.60
CA GLY A 567 10.47 -2.00 -33.36
C GLY A 567 9.05 -1.61 -32.93
N PHE A 568 8.85 -0.70 -31.96
CA PHE A 568 7.51 -0.29 -31.52
C PHE A 568 6.63 0.24 -32.68
N LEU A 569 7.22 1.02 -33.60
CA LEU A 569 6.50 1.61 -34.74
C LEU A 569 6.09 0.60 -35.83
N ASP A 570 6.60 -0.63 -35.79
CA ASP A 570 6.19 -1.68 -36.74
C ASP A 570 4.82 -2.28 -36.37
N LYS A 571 4.29 -1.95 -35.19
CA LYS A 571 2.96 -2.37 -34.72
C LYS A 571 1.87 -1.61 -35.47
N GLU A 572 0.68 -2.20 -35.51
CA GLU A 572 -0.53 -1.47 -35.91
C GLU A 572 -0.88 -0.46 -34.81
N LEU A 573 -0.62 0.82 -35.06
CA LEU A 573 -0.87 1.89 -34.11
C LEU A 573 -2.36 2.27 -34.14
N LEU A 574 -3.06 1.89 -33.07
CA LEU A 574 -4.47 2.16 -32.80
C LEU A 574 -4.61 2.98 -31.52
N SER A 575 -5.76 3.60 -31.33
CA SER A 575 -6.13 4.27 -30.08
C SER A 575 -7.02 3.37 -29.22
N VAL A 576 -7.11 3.66 -27.92
CA VAL A 576 -7.99 2.95 -26.99
C VAL A 576 -9.46 3.05 -27.40
N ASP A 577 -9.84 4.11 -28.11
CA ASP A 577 -11.19 4.30 -28.67
C ASP A 577 -11.55 3.23 -29.71
N ASP A 578 -10.56 2.66 -30.40
CA ASP A 578 -10.75 1.60 -31.39
C ASP A 578 -11.10 0.24 -30.77
N ILE A 579 -10.90 0.07 -29.46
CA ILE A 579 -11.05 -1.21 -28.76
C ILE A 579 -11.99 -1.17 -27.55
N VAL A 580 -12.81 -0.12 -27.40
CA VAL A 580 -13.70 0.07 -26.24
C VAL A 580 -14.49 -1.18 -25.87
N GLN A 581 -15.05 -1.88 -26.85
CA GLN A 581 -15.85 -3.10 -26.69
C GLN A 581 -15.06 -4.35 -26.23
N HIS A 582 -13.73 -4.29 -26.22
CA HIS A 582 -12.85 -5.39 -25.84
C HIS A 582 -12.23 -5.22 -24.45
N ARG A 583 -12.44 -4.09 -23.77
CA ARG A 583 -11.76 -3.77 -22.51
C ARG A 583 -12.45 -4.43 -21.30
N PRO A 584 -11.69 -4.84 -20.26
CA PRO A 584 -10.22 -4.81 -20.18
C PRO A 584 -9.58 -5.93 -21.02
N ILE A 585 -8.50 -5.63 -21.74
CA ILE A 585 -7.90 -6.58 -22.68
C ILE A 585 -7.24 -7.76 -21.97
N ASN A 586 -6.75 -7.61 -20.74
CA ASN A 586 -6.25 -8.74 -19.92
C ASN A 586 -7.27 -9.86 -19.65
N GLN A 587 -8.57 -9.58 -19.76
CA GLN A 587 -9.65 -10.56 -19.54
C GLN A 587 -10.26 -11.08 -20.83
N ASN A 588 -10.11 -10.33 -21.94
CA ASN A 588 -10.85 -10.56 -23.18
C ASN A 588 -9.96 -10.98 -24.36
N TRP A 589 -8.66 -10.72 -24.30
CA TRP A 589 -7.72 -11.06 -25.35
C TRP A 589 -6.78 -12.18 -24.91
N SER A 590 -6.30 -12.95 -25.89
CA SER A 590 -5.18 -13.86 -25.66
C SER A 590 -3.89 -13.06 -25.44
N TRP A 591 -2.97 -13.58 -24.62
CA TRP A 591 -1.75 -12.87 -24.25
C TRP A 591 -0.91 -12.48 -25.48
N ASP A 592 -0.80 -13.35 -26.50
CA ASP A 592 -0.09 -13.05 -27.74
C ASP A 592 -0.67 -11.85 -28.51
N ARG A 593 -1.99 -11.62 -28.41
CA ARG A 593 -2.66 -10.48 -29.05
C ARG A 593 -2.36 -9.19 -28.31
N ILE A 594 -2.32 -9.24 -26.98
CA ILE A 594 -1.90 -8.12 -26.15
C ILE A 594 -0.46 -7.73 -26.52
N LEU A 595 0.47 -8.69 -26.49
CA LEU A 595 1.90 -8.45 -26.72
C LEU A 595 2.22 -7.85 -28.10
N ARG A 596 1.57 -8.32 -29.17
CA ARG A 596 1.83 -7.77 -30.52
C ARG A 596 1.11 -6.46 -30.81
N SER A 597 0.17 -6.04 -29.96
CA SER A 597 -0.58 -4.79 -30.13
C SER A 597 0.26 -3.58 -29.69
N CYS A 598 -0.20 -2.37 -29.99
CA CYS A 598 0.40 -1.12 -29.51
C CYS A 598 -0.12 -0.67 -28.13
N PHE A 599 -1.05 -1.43 -27.52
CA PHE A 599 -1.72 -1.00 -26.30
C PHE A 599 -0.83 -1.15 -25.08
N ILE A 600 -0.85 -0.11 -24.25
CA ILE A 600 0.07 0.06 -23.13
C ILE A 600 -0.68 -0.15 -21.82
N LYS A 601 -0.20 -1.07 -20.98
CA LYS A 601 -0.80 -1.37 -19.66
C LYS A 601 -0.76 -0.14 -18.75
N GLN A 602 0.41 0.50 -18.68
CA GLN A 602 0.70 1.62 -17.78
C GLN A 602 1.86 2.50 -18.30
N ALA A 603 2.08 3.65 -17.66
CA ALA A 603 3.12 4.59 -18.05
C ALA A 603 4.51 3.90 -18.13
N ASP A 604 5.18 4.05 -19.28
CA ASP A 604 6.53 3.50 -19.55
C ASP A 604 7.50 4.62 -19.94
N VAL A 605 7.46 5.11 -21.19
CA VAL A 605 8.16 6.36 -21.57
C VAL A 605 7.70 7.52 -20.69
N LEU A 606 6.39 7.58 -20.41
CA LEU A 606 5.82 8.61 -19.54
C LEU A 606 6.27 8.45 -18.07
N GLN A 607 6.59 7.24 -17.60
CA GLN A 607 7.19 7.04 -16.28
C GLN A 607 8.58 7.70 -16.21
N GLY A 608 9.40 7.51 -17.24
CA GLY A 608 10.71 8.14 -17.33
C GLY A 608 10.63 9.66 -17.42
N LEU A 609 9.70 10.19 -18.21
CA LEU A 609 9.48 11.64 -18.28
C LEU A 609 9.02 12.23 -16.96
N TYR A 610 8.27 11.49 -16.13
CA TYR A 610 7.90 11.94 -14.79
C TYR A 610 9.10 11.96 -13.83
N PHE A 611 9.91 10.89 -13.79
CA PHE A 611 11.09 10.84 -12.90
C PHE A 611 12.18 11.84 -13.30
N PHE A 612 12.37 12.07 -14.60
CA PHE A 612 13.47 12.86 -15.15
C PHE A 612 12.95 14.09 -15.90
N GLU A 613 11.85 14.68 -15.43
CA GLU A 613 11.17 15.79 -16.12
C GLU A 613 12.06 17.01 -16.38
N ASP A 614 13.11 17.22 -15.59
CA ASP A 614 14.04 18.34 -15.75
C ASP A 614 15.09 18.11 -16.84
N ASP A 615 15.24 16.88 -17.32
CA ASP A 615 16.17 16.54 -18.41
C ASP A 615 15.57 16.83 -19.79
N PHE A 616 14.26 17.13 -19.87
CA PHE A 616 13.53 17.29 -21.13
C PHE A 616 12.74 18.60 -21.18
N ASP A 617 12.77 19.26 -22.33
CA ASP A 617 11.93 20.44 -22.56
C ASP A 617 10.43 20.09 -22.61
N MET A 618 9.60 21.12 -22.40
CA MET A 618 8.14 21.00 -22.36
C MET A 618 7.55 20.45 -23.67
N ASP A 619 8.13 20.79 -24.82
CA ASP A 619 7.64 20.32 -26.12
C ASP A 619 7.90 18.82 -26.31
N THR A 620 9.04 18.33 -25.85
CA THR A 620 9.38 16.90 -25.85
C THR A 620 8.46 16.13 -24.93
N GLN A 621 8.19 16.64 -23.73
CA GLN A 621 7.21 16.05 -22.82
C GLN A 621 5.81 16.00 -23.46
N ARG A 622 5.39 17.09 -24.11
CA ARG A 622 4.09 17.18 -24.80
C ARG A 622 3.95 16.17 -25.93
N ARG A 623 4.94 16.08 -26.84
CA ARG A 623 4.89 15.16 -27.98
C ARG A 623 4.81 13.69 -27.54
N ASN A 624 5.60 13.32 -26.53
CA ASN A 624 5.56 11.95 -26.00
C ASN A 624 4.24 11.65 -25.27
N PHE A 625 3.72 12.61 -24.48
CA PHE A 625 2.41 12.45 -23.84
C PHE A 625 1.30 12.24 -24.88
N ASP A 626 1.24 13.12 -25.88
CA ASP A 626 0.21 13.08 -26.93
C ASP A 626 0.32 11.83 -27.83
N PHE A 627 1.52 11.26 -27.95
CA PHE A 627 1.73 10.01 -28.66
C PHE A 627 1.29 8.80 -27.83
N TYR A 628 1.70 8.69 -26.57
CA TYR A 628 1.50 7.48 -25.78
C TYR A 628 0.16 7.41 -25.03
N GLU A 629 -0.38 8.53 -24.54
CA GLU A 629 -1.61 8.52 -23.75
C GLU A 629 -2.80 7.89 -24.49
N PRO A 630 -3.05 8.18 -25.79
CA PRO A 630 -4.15 7.56 -26.52
C PRO A 630 -4.04 6.04 -26.69
N MET A 631 -2.86 5.45 -26.49
CA MET A 631 -2.60 4.00 -26.56
C MET A 631 -2.66 3.31 -25.18
N THR A 632 -2.74 4.07 -24.08
CA THR A 632 -2.66 3.50 -22.73
C THR A 632 -4.03 3.06 -22.22
N VAL A 633 -4.20 1.77 -21.95
CA VAL A 633 -5.47 1.22 -21.42
C VAL A 633 -5.63 1.43 -19.90
N HIS A 634 -4.54 1.76 -19.21
CA HIS A 634 -4.45 1.93 -17.77
C HIS A 634 -5.02 0.72 -16.99
N GLU A 635 -4.62 -0.49 -17.39
CA GLU A 635 -5.01 -1.76 -16.75
C GLU A 635 -4.10 -2.11 -15.56
N SER A 636 -3.30 -1.14 -15.12
CA SER A 636 -2.64 -1.09 -13.81
C SER A 636 -3.17 0.11 -13.03
N SER A 637 -3.43 -0.10 -11.74
CA SER A 637 -3.85 0.95 -10.82
C SER A 637 -2.78 2.04 -10.61
N LEU A 638 -1.52 1.76 -10.96
CA LEU A 638 -0.41 2.71 -10.87
C LEU A 638 -0.36 3.70 -12.06
N SER A 639 -1.06 3.40 -13.16
CA SER A 639 -0.96 4.19 -14.39
C SER A 639 -1.56 5.60 -14.29
N PRO A 640 -2.81 5.80 -13.81
CA PRO A 640 -3.47 7.10 -13.98
C PRO A 640 -2.75 8.25 -13.28
N CYS A 641 -2.10 8.01 -12.14
CA CYS A 641 -1.46 9.08 -11.37
C CYS A 641 -0.31 9.78 -12.11
N VAL A 642 0.52 9.02 -12.84
CA VAL A 642 1.62 9.58 -13.65
C VAL A 642 1.06 10.41 -14.80
N HIS A 643 -0.02 9.92 -15.43
CA HIS A 643 -0.72 10.66 -16.48
C HIS A 643 -1.35 11.95 -15.95
N THR A 644 -1.95 11.93 -14.75
CA THR A 644 -2.45 13.15 -14.09
C THR A 644 -1.35 14.17 -13.87
N ILE A 645 -0.20 13.76 -13.34
CA ILE A 645 0.93 14.66 -13.04
C ILE A 645 1.45 15.31 -14.32
N LEU A 646 1.68 14.53 -15.37
CA LEU A 646 2.15 15.05 -16.66
C LEU A 646 1.09 15.92 -17.34
N ALA A 647 -0.19 15.52 -17.29
CA ALA A 647 -1.28 16.31 -17.85
C ALA A 647 -1.39 17.68 -17.16
N CYS A 648 -1.28 17.75 -15.83
CA CYS A 648 -1.21 19.02 -15.11
C CYS A 648 -0.04 19.88 -15.58
N LYS A 649 1.17 19.31 -15.64
CA LYS A 649 2.37 20.03 -16.10
C LYS A 649 2.23 20.58 -17.52
N LEU A 650 1.49 19.86 -18.38
CA LEU A 650 1.27 20.19 -19.79
C LEU A 650 0.02 21.07 -20.03
N ASP A 651 -0.61 21.57 -18.97
CA ASP A 651 -1.86 22.37 -19.01
C ASP A 651 -3.04 21.63 -19.66
N LYS A 652 -3.08 20.30 -19.55
CA LYS A 652 -4.17 19.43 -20.04
C LYS A 652 -5.15 19.09 -18.91
N ILE A 653 -5.77 20.13 -18.34
CA ILE A 653 -6.55 20.05 -17.09
C ILE A 653 -7.70 19.03 -17.17
N GLU A 654 -8.45 19.00 -18.28
CA GLU A 654 -9.56 18.04 -18.45
C GLU A 654 -9.07 16.58 -18.36
N LYS A 655 -7.97 16.27 -19.07
CA LYS A 655 -7.34 14.94 -19.03
C LYS A 655 -6.78 14.62 -17.64
N ALA A 656 -6.19 15.61 -16.97
CA ALA A 656 -5.70 15.44 -15.60
C ALA A 656 -6.84 15.09 -14.64
N TYR A 657 -7.98 15.77 -14.74
CA TYR A 657 -9.13 15.50 -13.88
C TYR A 657 -9.80 14.15 -14.22
N GLU A 658 -9.92 13.79 -15.49
CA GLU A 658 -10.38 12.46 -15.94
C GLU A 658 -9.57 11.33 -15.27
N MET A 659 -8.24 11.42 -15.33
CA MET A 659 -7.34 10.40 -14.77
C MET A 659 -7.31 10.43 -13.23
N TYR A 660 -7.43 11.62 -12.63
CA TYR A 660 -7.56 11.78 -11.19
C TYR A 660 -8.78 11.03 -10.64
N VAL A 661 -9.96 11.21 -11.24
CA VAL A 661 -11.19 10.54 -10.77
C VAL A 661 -11.02 9.02 -10.79
N ARG A 662 -10.37 8.49 -11.84
CA ARG A 662 -10.10 7.06 -11.98
C ARG A 662 -9.20 6.50 -10.87
N THR A 663 -8.16 7.21 -10.45
CA THR A 663 -7.30 6.75 -9.34
C THR A 663 -7.96 6.99 -7.98
N ALA A 664 -8.62 8.13 -7.78
CA ALA A 664 -9.15 8.53 -6.48
C ALA A 664 -10.31 7.65 -6.02
N ARG A 665 -11.09 7.13 -6.97
CA ARG A 665 -12.28 6.32 -6.71
C ARG A 665 -12.17 4.88 -7.22
N LEU A 666 -10.95 4.43 -7.52
CA LEU A 666 -10.69 3.11 -8.10
C LEU A 666 -11.40 2.00 -7.32
N ASP A 667 -11.19 1.95 -6.01
CA ASP A 667 -11.81 0.95 -5.15
C ASP A 667 -13.24 1.30 -4.76
N LEU A 668 -13.52 2.58 -4.44
CA LEU A 668 -14.85 3.02 -3.99
C LEU A 668 -15.95 2.74 -5.01
N ASP A 669 -15.65 2.87 -6.30
CA ASP A 669 -16.60 2.63 -7.40
C ASP A 669 -16.31 1.31 -8.14
N ASP A 670 -15.30 0.56 -7.70
CA ASP A 670 -14.84 -0.71 -8.26
C ASP A 670 -14.61 -0.63 -9.78
N TYR A 671 -13.76 0.32 -10.20
CA TYR A 671 -13.45 0.59 -11.62
C TYR A 671 -12.86 -0.63 -12.33
N ASN A 672 -12.02 -1.40 -11.64
CA ASN A 672 -11.35 -2.58 -12.18
C ASN A 672 -12.15 -3.88 -12.02
N ASN A 673 -13.28 -3.83 -11.31
CA ASN A 673 -14.13 -4.99 -11.00
C ASN A 673 -13.36 -6.12 -10.28
N ASP A 674 -12.47 -5.74 -9.37
CA ASP A 674 -11.63 -6.66 -8.58
C ASP A 674 -11.38 -6.16 -7.14
N THR A 675 -12.11 -5.16 -6.66
CA THR A 675 -12.03 -4.70 -5.26
C THR A 675 -12.48 -5.77 -4.26
N GLU A 676 -13.22 -6.80 -4.69
CA GLU A 676 -13.52 -7.97 -3.84
C GLU A 676 -12.27 -8.75 -3.39
N ASP A 677 -11.16 -8.64 -4.14
CA ASP A 677 -9.87 -9.26 -3.79
C ASP A 677 -9.07 -8.47 -2.73
N GLY A 678 -9.54 -7.27 -2.36
CA GLY A 678 -8.85 -6.30 -1.51
C GLY A 678 -8.57 -4.97 -2.22
N LEU A 679 -8.27 -3.94 -1.44
CA LEU A 679 -8.01 -2.57 -1.88
C LEU A 679 -6.65 -2.42 -2.58
N HIS A 680 -6.50 -1.45 -3.48
CA HIS A 680 -5.25 -1.18 -4.20
C HIS A 680 -4.37 -0.19 -3.43
N ILE A 681 -3.86 -0.60 -2.27
CA ILE A 681 -3.14 0.26 -1.31
C ILE A 681 -2.00 1.07 -1.96
N THR A 682 -1.17 0.46 -2.80
CA THR A 682 -0.05 1.19 -3.43
C THR A 682 -0.52 2.25 -4.43
N SER A 683 -1.66 2.03 -5.09
CA SER A 683 -2.32 3.02 -5.95
C SER A 683 -2.90 4.20 -5.18
N MET A 684 -3.24 4.01 -3.90
CA MET A 684 -3.72 5.10 -3.04
C MET A 684 -2.65 6.19 -2.87
N ALA A 685 -1.36 5.82 -2.87
CA ALA A 685 -0.27 6.78 -2.89
C ALA A 685 -0.23 7.57 -4.22
N GLY A 686 -0.54 6.92 -5.33
CA GLY A 686 -0.74 7.57 -6.63
C GLY A 686 -1.86 8.62 -6.63
N THR A 687 -2.96 8.38 -5.89
CA THR A 687 -4.00 9.41 -5.72
C THR A 687 -3.47 10.64 -4.99
N TRP A 688 -2.72 10.46 -3.90
CA TRP A 688 -2.06 11.57 -3.21
C TRP A 688 -1.09 12.31 -4.13
N MET A 689 -0.28 11.59 -4.90
CA MET A 689 0.65 12.18 -5.87
C MET A 689 -0.08 12.99 -6.93
N SER A 690 -1.22 12.51 -7.42
CA SER A 690 -2.06 13.23 -8.39
C SER A 690 -2.50 14.60 -7.88
N VAL A 691 -2.83 14.67 -6.58
CA VAL A 691 -3.21 15.94 -5.95
C VAL A 691 -2.00 16.82 -5.69
N VAL A 692 -0.98 16.33 -4.99
CA VAL A 692 0.13 17.17 -4.49
C VAL A 692 1.18 17.43 -5.58
N LYS A 693 1.64 16.39 -6.29
CA LYS A 693 2.60 16.52 -7.40
C LYS A 693 1.92 16.95 -8.70
N GLY A 694 0.65 16.62 -8.92
CA GLY A 694 -0.13 17.05 -10.09
C GLY A 694 -0.71 18.45 -9.91
N PHE A 695 -1.88 18.55 -9.29
CA PHE A 695 -2.59 19.84 -9.13
C PHE A 695 -1.85 20.84 -8.24
N GLY A 696 -1.17 20.41 -7.18
CA GLY A 696 -0.32 21.28 -6.36
C GLY A 696 0.98 21.70 -7.07
N GLY A 697 1.33 21.03 -8.18
CA GLY A 697 2.58 21.28 -8.90
C GLY A 697 3.83 21.11 -8.04
N MET A 698 3.76 20.30 -6.98
CA MET A 698 4.84 20.18 -6.00
C MET A 698 6.05 19.44 -6.57
N ARG A 699 7.23 20.03 -6.43
CA ARG A 699 8.54 19.38 -6.61
C ARG A 699 9.46 19.80 -5.49
N VAL A 700 10.42 18.96 -5.13
CA VAL A 700 11.54 19.37 -4.28
C VAL A 700 12.82 19.24 -5.09
N LYS A 701 13.66 20.28 -5.09
CA LYS A 701 14.93 20.31 -5.80
C LYS A 701 15.98 20.92 -4.90
N ASN A 702 17.07 20.21 -4.64
CA ASN A 702 18.12 20.61 -3.71
C ASN A 702 17.55 21.05 -2.35
N THR A 703 16.60 20.27 -1.81
CA THR A 703 15.88 20.54 -0.55
C THR A 703 14.99 21.81 -0.54
N LYS A 704 14.78 22.44 -1.70
CA LYS A 704 13.88 23.59 -1.87
C LYS A 704 12.55 23.16 -2.46
N LEU A 705 11.44 23.63 -1.88
CA LEU A 705 10.10 23.37 -2.39
C LEU A 705 9.80 24.27 -3.59
N HIS A 706 9.30 23.66 -4.66
CA HIS A 706 8.77 24.32 -5.84
C HIS A 706 7.28 24.01 -5.98
N LEU A 707 6.48 25.04 -6.27
CA LEU A 707 5.04 24.94 -6.46
C LEU A 707 4.64 25.63 -7.77
N ASN A 708 3.89 24.91 -8.60
CA ASN A 708 3.23 25.44 -9.78
C ASN A 708 1.76 24.98 -9.81
N PRO A 709 0.93 25.47 -8.87
CA PRO A 709 -0.39 24.93 -8.65
C PRO A 709 -1.38 25.29 -9.75
N ILE A 710 -2.29 24.35 -10.02
CA ILE A 710 -3.40 24.47 -10.97
C ILE A 710 -4.65 23.94 -10.27
N LEU A 711 -5.76 24.66 -10.41
CA LEU A 711 -7.06 24.26 -9.85
C LEU A 711 -8.00 23.84 -10.99
N PRO A 712 -8.53 22.61 -11.00
CA PRO A 712 -9.53 22.20 -11.98
C PRO A 712 -10.87 22.91 -11.71
N ASP A 713 -11.67 23.14 -12.75
CA ASP A 713 -12.94 23.89 -12.66
C ASP A 713 -13.96 23.26 -11.70
N ASN A 714 -13.88 21.93 -11.52
CA ASN A 714 -14.71 21.16 -10.61
C ASN A 714 -14.46 21.52 -9.13
N TRP A 715 -13.31 22.12 -8.79
CA TRP A 715 -12.94 22.44 -7.42
C TRP A 715 -13.06 23.94 -7.16
N GLN A 716 -13.61 24.29 -6.00
CA GLN A 716 -13.63 25.66 -5.49
C GLN A 716 -12.30 26.02 -4.84
N SER A 717 -11.72 25.08 -4.10
CA SER A 717 -10.40 25.21 -3.49
C SER A 717 -9.75 23.84 -3.25
N LEU A 718 -8.43 23.85 -3.15
CA LEU A 718 -7.60 22.73 -2.73
C LEU A 718 -6.70 23.19 -1.59
N THR A 719 -6.73 22.53 -0.45
CA THR A 719 -5.76 22.74 0.64
C THR A 719 -5.06 21.44 0.99
N PHE A 720 -3.74 21.44 1.08
CA PHE A 720 -2.96 20.29 1.54
C PHE A 720 -1.79 20.74 2.43
N ARG A 721 -1.24 19.79 3.21
CA ARG A 721 -0.09 20.02 4.07
C ARG A 721 1.15 19.28 3.58
N ILE A 722 2.32 19.90 3.76
CA ILE A 722 3.62 19.35 3.40
C ILE A 722 4.57 19.51 4.59
N GLY A 723 5.14 18.39 5.05
CA GLY A 723 6.33 18.39 5.88
C GLY A 723 7.58 18.55 5.01
N LEU A 724 8.40 19.58 5.30
CA LEU A 724 9.68 19.82 4.64
C LEU A 724 10.73 20.16 5.72
N LYS A 725 11.63 19.21 6.02
CA LYS A 725 12.55 19.33 7.17
C LYS A 725 11.74 19.53 8.44
N ASP A 726 12.07 20.56 9.23
CA ASP A 726 11.35 20.89 10.45
C ASP A 726 10.10 21.77 10.22
N ASN A 727 9.74 22.04 8.96
CA ASN A 727 8.64 22.95 8.61
C ASN A 727 7.39 22.19 8.17
N LEU A 728 6.25 22.51 8.77
CA LEU A 728 4.93 22.09 8.30
C LEU A 728 4.27 23.26 7.58
N LEU A 729 4.01 23.10 6.28
CA LEU A 729 3.40 24.13 5.45
C LEU A 729 1.98 23.72 5.07
N GLU A 730 1.03 24.65 5.14
CA GLU A 730 -0.32 24.51 4.60
C GLU A 730 -0.43 25.34 3.31
N ILE A 731 -0.69 24.66 2.20
CA ILE A 731 -0.82 25.26 0.87
C ILE A 731 -2.30 25.28 0.52
N GLY A 732 -2.88 26.49 0.41
CA GLY A 732 -4.24 26.72 -0.05
C GLY A 732 -4.24 27.28 -1.47
N ILE A 733 -5.02 26.68 -2.35
CA ILE A 733 -5.16 27.05 -3.76
C ILE A 733 -6.63 27.34 -4.01
N GLY A 734 -6.95 28.54 -4.45
CA GLY A 734 -8.32 28.96 -4.78
C GLY A 734 -8.34 29.76 -6.08
N LYS A 735 -9.56 30.15 -6.51
CA LYS A 735 -9.75 30.94 -7.73
C LYS A 735 -9.05 32.31 -7.69
N GLU A 736 -8.91 32.88 -6.50
CA GLU A 736 -8.33 34.20 -6.27
C GLU A 736 -6.80 34.18 -6.06
N GLY A 737 -6.20 32.99 -5.95
CA GLY A 737 -4.75 32.87 -5.77
C GLY A 737 -4.29 31.70 -4.89
N VAL A 738 -3.04 31.79 -4.45
CA VAL A 738 -2.36 30.79 -3.62
C VAL A 738 -2.01 31.41 -2.26
N ILE A 739 -2.32 30.69 -1.19
CA ILE A 739 -1.96 31.02 0.20
C ILE A 739 -1.00 29.95 0.70
N ILE A 740 0.11 30.37 1.30
CA ILE A 740 1.08 29.47 1.93
C ILE A 740 1.22 29.90 3.38
N LYS A 741 0.80 29.03 4.32
CA LYS A 741 0.97 29.26 5.75
C LYS A 741 2.10 28.39 6.26
N ASN A 742 3.00 29.00 7.01
CA ASN A 742 4.04 28.27 7.73
C ASN A 742 3.60 28.04 9.17
N LEU A 743 3.27 26.78 9.48
CA LEU A 743 2.79 26.38 10.80
C LEU A 743 3.93 26.11 11.78
N SER A 744 5.19 26.23 11.33
CA SER A 744 6.41 26.08 12.11
C SER A 744 7.04 27.42 12.47
N GLU A 745 8.01 27.39 13.39
CA GLU A 745 8.71 28.58 13.89
C GLU A 745 9.81 29.11 12.95
N LYS A 746 10.35 28.26 12.06
CA LYS A 746 11.49 28.62 11.20
C LYS A 746 10.99 29.12 9.85
N SER A 747 11.66 30.14 9.31
CA SER A 747 11.38 30.60 7.95
C SER A 747 11.74 29.54 6.91
N VAL A 748 11.02 29.51 5.79
CA VAL A 748 11.29 28.61 4.67
C VAL A 748 11.36 29.41 3.36
N GLU A 749 12.28 29.02 2.48
CA GLU A 749 12.36 29.55 1.13
C GLU A 749 11.67 28.59 0.15
N ILE A 750 10.79 29.14 -0.68
CA ILE A 750 9.95 28.38 -1.62
C ILE A 750 10.02 29.05 -2.99
N SER A 751 10.02 28.26 -4.05
CA SER A 751 9.81 28.78 -5.41
C SER A 751 8.34 28.61 -5.79
N LEU A 752 7.63 29.72 -5.96
CA LEU A 752 6.22 29.75 -6.38
C LEU A 752 6.12 30.34 -7.79
N PHE A 753 5.61 29.57 -8.76
CA PHE A 753 5.58 29.95 -10.18
C PHE A 753 6.97 30.38 -10.70
N GLY A 754 8.04 29.72 -10.24
CA GLY A 754 9.42 30.03 -10.59
C GLY A 754 10.03 31.26 -9.90
N SER A 755 9.27 31.95 -9.04
CA SER A 755 9.77 33.09 -8.25
C SER A 755 10.06 32.66 -6.81
N ASP A 756 11.24 33.02 -6.31
CA ASP A 756 11.63 32.70 -4.94
C ASP A 756 10.98 33.65 -3.93
N ILE A 757 10.40 33.07 -2.88
CA ILE A 757 9.75 33.76 -1.77
C ILE A 757 10.22 33.18 -0.45
N THR A 758 10.15 33.98 0.61
CA THR A 758 10.38 33.53 1.99
C THR A 758 9.08 33.63 2.76
N VAL A 759 8.67 32.53 3.40
CA VAL A 759 7.53 32.50 4.33
C VAL A 759 8.10 32.39 5.74
N ALA A 760 7.96 33.46 6.52
CA ALA A 760 8.43 33.48 7.90
C ALA A 760 7.65 32.48 8.76
N GLY A 761 8.23 32.08 9.90
CA GLY A 761 7.57 31.15 10.81
C GLY A 761 6.32 31.77 11.41
N GLN A 762 5.25 30.98 11.57
CA GLN A 762 3.94 31.43 12.06
C GLN A 762 3.30 32.56 11.24
N GLU A 763 3.74 32.77 9.99
CA GLU A 763 3.19 33.75 9.07
C GLU A 763 2.56 33.09 7.83
N GLU A 764 1.81 33.88 7.06
CA GLU A 764 1.24 33.49 5.79
C GLU A 764 1.71 34.39 4.65
N PHE A 765 1.88 33.80 3.47
CA PHE A 765 2.15 34.49 2.22
C PHE A 765 0.96 34.32 1.28
N VAL A 766 0.53 35.41 0.64
CA VAL A 766 -0.60 35.41 -0.29
C VAL A 766 -0.15 35.91 -1.66
N LYS A 767 -0.42 35.13 -2.69
CA LYS A 767 -0.24 35.50 -4.10
C LYS A 767 -1.60 35.52 -4.79
N CYS A 768 -2.12 36.72 -5.06
CA CYS A 768 -3.35 36.87 -5.87
C CYS A 768 -3.08 36.51 -7.34
N THR A 769 -4.05 35.87 -8.01
CA THR A 769 -4.10 35.81 -9.47
C THR A 769 -4.32 37.22 -10.00
N VAL A 770 -3.29 37.83 -10.60
CA VAL A 770 -3.47 39.09 -11.34
C VAL A 770 -4.14 38.70 -12.65
N GLU A 771 -5.36 39.17 -12.90
CA GLU A 771 -5.99 39.08 -14.22
C GLU A 771 -5.01 39.65 -15.26
N ASN A 772 -4.56 38.80 -16.18
CA ASN A 772 -3.86 39.23 -17.39
C ASN A 772 -4.87 39.54 -18.49
#